data_AF-A0A8J4PJC2-F1
#
_entry.id   AF-A0A8J4PJC2-F1
#
_cell.length_a   1.000
_cell.length_b   1.000
_cell.length_c   1.000
_cell.angle_alpha   90.00
_cell.angle_beta   90.00
_cell.angle_gamma   90.00
#
_symmetry.space_group_name_H-M   'P 1'
#
loop_
_entity.id
_entity.type
_entity.pdbx_description
1 polymer ?
#
loop_
_entity_poly.entity_id
_entity_poly.type
_entity_poly.pdbx_seq_one_letter_code
_entity_poly.pdbx_strand_id
1 'polypeptide(L)'
;IIESVVKNLEKEILLSPGILEDYNRLIHFTPMSLMPMFNYLKKFEKPTSVHTVIELFSNRLFKFIKANKELPILLKVTQEISTRIIPNYQLSRSVDYLILKSIQYLHFDVITTVKDLFKNLNFGSSIFNRRLIYSFARLIKNRGLSDFNKLQNIHLLIDSTYKQHPYVFSPNTLQYFPDMIKNEYSKYPPHSKTSILQKVLAENNAKQSMFSNPQKLNPQNKAQFFLFYQSDVSNSNLLFCQIFLYIFENKIQTEILSLFLQQFLYSSQSGQHLITNQIINKISSFLIDFILDEVFPYTLQQQQQQPFDYCKKTSDILCQWIFKYRILSLNSILILLCDRDDNPNSLQILSLILLDSQELNNRISYFQNDMLINSPKGSGDNYFIKNNEFNIQFPDLLSTLGCTEVTQETGFPIYYSNTLSRLIPVLDLFLSKIIEQNNLALLSRFLNQYKKVYIYFHDTLITSVKDLLVYYYDAPLLSSTLDSKLQFLPLIDNLMLFSINNFNNIPSLDDYFINLIGPLESIVNLHDPNVMDKILYSNPEKILSYEFPNPVEDKLNYVVLELLLIPIDDQSKVDGLLNLLNYTLVQEPYPYQKPPCSNLVLSLSMIFSLLPNALHTILLDRLSSKFIELLSNLNGFIDKEYNYNNYSTNIKENFTTPIQWYCYFLNYYFLYCPIERLPTLYTLINNLRPYIKNIQHYFTMMSIVAVLMPRYGSTPHLVQIIGLLLEILKDISLEIEVSLLEQSGFNSLSSLSSNSSIINDNSNSFNNSNNSNINNNSGNNYFNNSYNNNQNFTNNDMMMMMDDDDGGSQYQQQIDFDNNIKMFDQSLNIQRDLELFETIVDWFTHLKMTISHQPLKELIIKFSKEDLNDRPRCKAAFSS
;
A
#
# COMPACT_ATOMS: atom_id res chain seq x y z
N ILE A 1 -35.50 5.31 -10.69
CA ILE A 1 -35.01 5.48 -9.29
C ILE A 1 -34.07 6.68 -9.17
N ILE A 2 -32.96 6.72 -9.91
CA ILE A 2 -31.96 7.81 -9.86
C ILE A 2 -32.58 9.21 -10.01
N GLU A 3 -33.35 9.44 -11.09
CA GLU A 3 -34.03 10.73 -11.28
C GLU A 3 -34.99 11.07 -10.13
N SER A 4 -35.64 10.08 -9.54
CA SER A 4 -36.55 10.28 -8.42
C SER A 4 -35.79 10.71 -7.17
N VAL A 5 -34.63 10.11 -6.89
CA VAL A 5 -33.78 10.50 -5.76
C VAL A 5 -33.33 11.95 -5.94
N VAL A 6 -32.81 12.30 -7.11
CA VAL A 6 -32.35 13.67 -7.40
C VAL A 6 -33.52 14.66 -7.29
N LYS A 7 -34.67 14.39 -7.93
CA LYS A 7 -35.86 15.26 -7.86
C LYS A 7 -36.40 15.44 -6.44
N ASN A 8 -36.35 14.39 -5.62
CA ASN A 8 -36.81 14.46 -4.23
C ASN A 8 -35.83 15.21 -3.31
N LEU A 9 -34.51 15.10 -3.55
CA LEU A 9 -33.50 15.92 -2.88
C LEU A 9 -33.67 17.41 -3.21
N GLU A 10 -34.08 17.76 -4.45
CA GLU A 10 -34.40 19.15 -4.79
C GLU A 10 -35.59 19.69 -4.01
N LYS A 11 -36.57 18.84 -3.70
CA LYS A 11 -37.79 19.21 -2.99
C LYS A 11 -37.68 19.10 -1.47
N GLU A 12 -36.51 18.72 -0.93
CA GLU A 12 -36.28 18.42 0.49
C GLU A 12 -37.27 17.39 1.08
N ILE A 13 -37.78 16.50 0.24
CA ILE A 13 -38.69 15.45 0.69
C ILE A 13 -37.86 14.37 1.38
N LEU A 14 -38.28 13.96 2.58
CA LEU A 14 -37.66 12.86 3.30
C LEU A 14 -37.70 11.59 2.44
N LEU A 15 -36.53 11.05 2.13
CA LEU A 15 -36.40 9.84 1.34
C LEU A 15 -36.65 8.61 2.20
N SER A 16 -37.36 7.63 1.64
CA SER A 16 -37.52 6.34 2.31
C SER A 16 -36.18 5.58 2.28
N PRO A 17 -35.83 4.85 3.37
CA PRO A 17 -34.59 4.08 3.42
C PRO A 17 -34.47 3.04 2.29
N GLY A 18 -35.59 2.44 1.87
CA GLY A 18 -35.61 1.48 0.76
C GLY A 18 -35.17 2.08 -0.57
N ILE A 19 -35.67 3.28 -0.92
CA ILE A 19 -35.26 3.97 -2.16
C ILE A 19 -33.76 4.30 -2.14
N LEU A 20 -33.23 4.67 -0.97
CA LEU A 20 -31.81 4.97 -0.81
C LEU A 20 -30.95 3.72 -0.95
N GLU A 21 -31.37 2.60 -0.38
CA GLU A 21 -30.65 1.32 -0.53
C GLU A 21 -30.68 0.82 -1.98
N ASP A 22 -31.82 0.91 -2.66
CA ASP A 22 -31.94 0.59 -4.09
C ASP A 22 -31.04 1.47 -4.94
N TYR A 23 -30.96 2.78 -4.63
CA TYR A 23 -30.03 3.70 -5.29
C TYR A 23 -28.57 3.29 -5.10
N ASN A 24 -28.18 2.92 -3.88
CA ASN A 24 -26.81 2.46 -3.60
C ASN A 24 -26.48 1.18 -4.38
N ARG A 25 -27.38 0.19 -4.37
CA ARG A 25 -27.21 -1.06 -5.11
C ARG A 25 -27.03 -0.77 -6.61
N LEU A 26 -27.87 0.10 -7.19
CA LEU A 26 -27.77 0.47 -8.60
C LEU A 26 -26.43 1.11 -8.98
N ILE A 27 -25.87 2.01 -8.16
CA ILE A 27 -24.57 2.62 -8.43
C ILE A 27 -23.45 1.58 -8.43
N HIS A 28 -23.48 0.63 -7.49
CA HIS A 28 -22.47 -0.43 -7.41
C HIS A 28 -22.54 -1.41 -8.60
N PHE A 29 -23.75 -1.69 -9.12
CA PHE A 29 -23.91 -2.56 -10.30
C PHE A 29 -23.65 -1.85 -11.63
N THR A 30 -24.05 -0.59 -11.72
CA THR A 30 -23.93 0.24 -12.92
C THR A 30 -23.23 1.55 -12.56
N PRO A 31 -21.88 1.58 -12.58
CA PRO A 31 -21.11 2.76 -12.20
C PRO A 31 -21.49 3.95 -13.08
N MET A 32 -22.06 4.98 -12.46
CA MET A 32 -22.47 6.22 -13.09
C MET A 32 -21.82 7.40 -12.38
N SER A 33 -21.73 8.56 -13.05
CA SER A 33 -21.12 9.74 -12.43
C SER A 33 -21.93 10.26 -11.24
N LEU A 34 -21.26 10.46 -10.09
CA LEU A 34 -21.86 11.04 -8.89
C LEU A 34 -21.84 12.57 -8.88
N MET A 35 -21.47 13.22 -9.99
CA MET A 35 -21.39 14.69 -10.10
C MET A 35 -22.67 15.43 -9.64
N PRO A 36 -23.89 14.96 -9.95
CA PRO A 36 -25.11 15.59 -9.44
C PRO A 36 -25.17 15.62 -7.90
N MET A 37 -24.73 14.55 -7.23
CA MET A 37 -24.71 14.45 -5.77
C MET A 37 -23.64 15.37 -5.15
N PHE A 38 -22.45 15.46 -5.75
CA PHE A 38 -21.42 16.40 -5.31
C PHE A 38 -21.88 17.86 -5.33
N ASN A 39 -22.74 18.25 -6.26
CA ASN A 39 -23.28 19.60 -6.33
C ASN A 39 -24.22 19.92 -5.15
N TYR A 40 -24.92 18.94 -4.59
CA TYR A 40 -25.76 19.16 -3.40
C TYR A 40 -24.95 19.49 -2.16
N LEU A 41 -23.75 18.91 -2.01
CA LEU A 41 -22.88 19.20 -0.88
C LEU A 41 -22.47 20.69 -0.79
N LYS A 42 -22.64 21.46 -1.87
CA LYS A 42 -22.40 22.91 -1.90
C LYS A 42 -23.64 23.76 -1.53
N LYS A 43 -24.84 23.16 -1.49
CA LYS A 43 -26.14 23.82 -1.29
C LYS A 43 -26.62 23.74 0.17
N PHE A 44 -25.94 24.44 1.10
CA PHE A 44 -26.30 24.46 2.54
C PHE A 44 -27.64 25.11 2.86
N GLU A 45 -28.25 25.82 1.91
CA GLU A 45 -29.64 26.29 2.00
C GLU A 45 -30.64 25.14 2.16
N LYS A 46 -30.25 23.92 1.77
CA LYS A 46 -31.07 22.71 1.86
C LYS A 46 -30.45 21.67 2.81
N PRO A 47 -30.43 21.94 4.13
CA PRO A 47 -29.58 21.20 5.05
C PRO A 47 -29.99 19.72 5.21
N THR A 48 -31.27 19.41 5.07
CA THR A 48 -31.78 18.03 5.11
C THR A 48 -31.21 17.21 3.95
N SER A 49 -31.27 17.74 2.73
CA SER A 49 -30.72 17.09 1.54
C SER A 49 -29.19 16.97 1.59
N VAL A 50 -28.49 17.96 2.17
CA VAL A 50 -27.04 17.85 2.37
C VAL A 50 -26.72 16.73 3.36
N HIS A 51 -27.46 16.64 4.48
CA HIS A 51 -27.25 15.59 5.48
C HIS A 51 -27.47 14.19 4.90
N THR A 52 -28.52 13.98 4.09
CA THR A 52 -28.80 12.68 3.48
C THR A 52 -27.68 12.25 2.52
N VAL A 53 -27.15 13.18 1.71
CA VAL A 53 -26.02 12.90 0.80
C VAL A 53 -24.75 12.58 1.58
N ILE A 54 -24.47 13.28 2.69
CA ILE A 54 -23.33 12.97 3.55
C ILE A 54 -23.45 11.57 4.16
N GLU A 55 -24.63 11.17 4.63
CA GLU A 55 -24.87 9.82 5.16
C GLU A 55 -24.63 8.73 4.10
N LEU A 56 -25.07 8.95 2.86
CA LEU A 56 -24.83 8.05 1.73
C LEU A 56 -23.34 7.94 1.39
N PHE A 57 -22.67 9.09 1.21
CA PHE A 57 -21.25 9.13 0.88
C PHE A 57 -20.39 8.53 1.97
N SER A 58 -20.74 8.76 3.24
CA SER A 58 -19.92 8.31 4.36
C SER A 58 -20.06 6.81 4.62
N ASN A 59 -21.21 6.17 4.37
CA ASN A 59 -21.45 4.79 4.83
C ASN A 59 -21.73 3.77 3.71
N ARG A 60 -22.10 4.20 2.50
CA ARG A 60 -22.51 3.28 1.41
C ARG A 60 -21.73 3.48 0.11
N LEU A 61 -21.45 4.73 -0.25
CA LEU A 61 -20.77 5.07 -1.50
C LEU A 61 -19.27 5.34 -1.34
N PHE A 62 -18.74 5.41 -0.11
CA PHE A 62 -17.33 5.73 0.12
C PHE A 62 -16.38 4.76 -0.61
N LYS A 63 -16.64 3.46 -0.49
CA LYS A 63 -15.88 2.39 -1.16
C LYS A 63 -15.85 2.58 -2.69
N PHE A 64 -16.99 2.93 -3.28
CA PHE A 64 -17.10 3.23 -4.71
C PHE A 64 -16.29 4.48 -5.09
N ILE A 65 -16.42 5.54 -4.30
CA ILE A 65 -15.70 6.81 -4.53
C ILE A 65 -14.19 6.60 -4.46
N LYS A 66 -13.71 5.77 -3.52
CA LYS A 66 -12.28 5.46 -3.34
C LYS A 66 -11.69 4.72 -4.54
N ALA A 67 -12.42 3.75 -5.10
CA ALA A 67 -11.96 2.96 -6.25
C ALA A 67 -11.97 3.76 -7.57
N ASN A 68 -12.71 4.86 -7.62
CA ASN A 68 -12.91 5.64 -8.84
C ASN A 68 -12.18 7.00 -8.80
N LYS A 69 -12.13 7.67 -9.96
CA LYS A 69 -11.54 9.01 -10.13
C LYS A 69 -12.29 10.13 -9.40
N GLU A 70 -13.29 9.81 -8.57
CA GLU A 70 -14.16 10.77 -7.89
C GLU A 70 -13.65 11.16 -6.49
N LEU A 71 -12.75 10.39 -5.88
CA LEU A 71 -12.15 10.74 -4.58
C LEU A 71 -11.49 12.13 -4.54
N PRO A 72 -10.70 12.57 -5.55
CA PRO A 72 -10.15 13.92 -5.57
C PRO A 72 -11.23 15.02 -5.61
N ILE A 73 -12.37 14.73 -6.26
CA ILE A 73 -13.52 15.65 -6.30
C ILE A 73 -14.14 15.75 -4.91
N LEU A 74 -14.34 14.62 -4.21
CA LEU A 74 -14.84 14.60 -2.84
C LEU A 74 -13.93 15.42 -1.91
N LEU A 75 -12.60 15.27 -2.02
CA LEU A 75 -11.65 16.03 -1.20
C LEU A 75 -11.75 17.53 -1.44
N LYS A 76 -11.85 17.96 -2.71
CA LYS A 76 -12.02 19.38 -3.03
C LYS A 76 -13.33 19.94 -2.48
N VAL A 77 -14.43 19.19 -2.64
CA VAL A 77 -15.76 19.59 -2.16
C VAL A 77 -15.78 19.66 -0.63
N THR A 78 -15.25 18.65 0.06
CA THR A 78 -15.18 18.62 1.53
C THR A 78 -14.26 19.72 2.08
N GLN A 79 -13.20 20.08 1.36
CA GLN A 79 -12.36 21.22 1.70
C GLN A 79 -13.16 22.53 1.62
N GLU A 80 -13.85 22.79 0.51
CA GLU A 80 -14.69 23.99 0.35
C GLU A 80 -15.73 24.10 1.49
N ILE A 81 -16.33 22.97 1.86
CA ILE A 81 -17.31 22.88 2.95
C ILE A 81 -16.70 23.20 4.31
N SER A 82 -15.51 22.67 4.59
CA SER A 82 -14.83 22.83 5.87
C SER A 82 -14.52 24.29 6.20
N THR A 83 -14.42 25.17 5.20
CA THR A 83 -14.18 26.61 5.40
C THR A 83 -15.44 27.42 5.71
N ARG A 84 -16.63 26.83 5.56
CA ARG A 84 -17.91 27.51 5.78
C ARG A 84 -18.41 27.36 7.21
N ILE A 85 -19.13 28.37 7.69
CA ILE A 85 -19.81 28.32 8.99
C ILE A 85 -21.07 27.46 8.83
N ILE A 86 -21.11 26.33 9.54
CA ILE A 86 -22.28 25.44 9.59
C ILE A 86 -22.96 25.64 10.94
N PRO A 87 -24.18 26.22 10.98
CA PRO A 87 -24.83 26.58 12.24
C PRO A 87 -25.35 25.35 13.01
N ASN A 88 -25.82 24.32 12.29
CA ASN A 88 -26.35 23.13 12.93
C ASN A 88 -25.23 22.14 13.31
N TYR A 89 -25.16 21.80 14.60
CA TYR A 89 -24.13 20.93 15.16
C TYR A 89 -24.16 19.49 14.62
N GLN A 90 -25.35 18.90 14.41
CA GLN A 90 -25.48 17.55 13.87
C GLN A 90 -24.89 17.49 12.46
N LEU A 91 -25.26 18.44 11.59
CA LEU A 91 -24.72 18.53 10.24
C LEU A 91 -23.21 18.75 10.25
N SER A 92 -22.72 19.67 11.09
CA SER A 92 -21.27 19.93 11.20
C SER A 92 -20.48 18.71 11.65
N ARG A 93 -21.00 17.90 12.60
CA ARG A 93 -20.36 16.65 13.03
C ARG A 93 -20.38 15.58 11.95
N SER A 94 -21.44 15.50 11.15
CA SER A 94 -21.49 14.58 10.00
C SER A 94 -20.51 14.99 8.89
N VAL A 95 -20.31 16.29 8.65
CA VAL A 95 -19.26 16.82 7.77
C VAL A 95 -17.87 16.44 8.27
N ASP A 96 -17.59 16.67 9.56
CA ASP A 96 -16.31 16.31 10.20
C ASP A 96 -16.00 14.81 10.04
N TYR A 97 -17.00 13.94 10.16
CA TYR A 97 -16.85 12.51 9.94
C TYR A 97 -16.48 12.17 8.49
N LEU A 98 -17.15 12.78 7.51
CA LEU A 98 -16.84 12.57 6.09
C LEU A 98 -15.42 13.07 5.74
N ILE A 99 -15.01 14.22 6.28
CA ILE A 99 -13.65 14.77 6.13
C ILE A 99 -12.63 13.80 6.73
N LEU A 100 -12.86 13.33 7.95
CA LEU A 100 -11.95 12.39 8.60
C LEU A 100 -11.78 11.12 7.77
N LYS A 101 -12.90 10.57 7.27
CA LYS A 101 -12.91 9.35 6.46
C LYS A 101 -12.18 9.55 5.12
N SER A 102 -12.42 10.67 4.43
CA SER A 102 -11.76 10.97 3.16
C SER A 102 -10.25 11.17 3.30
N ILE A 103 -9.81 11.77 4.41
CA ILE A 103 -8.39 11.96 4.73
C ILE A 103 -7.71 10.65 5.16
N GLN A 104 -8.35 9.83 5.99
CA GLN A 104 -7.76 8.60 6.51
C GLN A 104 -7.52 7.56 5.42
N TYR A 105 -8.44 7.45 4.44
CA TYR A 105 -8.41 6.44 3.39
C TYR A 105 -8.02 7.00 2.02
N LEU A 106 -7.15 8.01 1.99
CA LEU A 106 -6.63 8.59 0.75
C LEU A 106 -6.01 7.51 -0.16
N HIS A 107 -6.30 7.57 -1.46
CA HIS A 107 -5.73 6.69 -2.47
C HIS A 107 -4.59 7.37 -3.23
N PHE A 108 -3.65 6.57 -3.77
CA PHE A 108 -2.50 7.06 -4.52
C PHE A 108 -2.90 7.93 -5.72
N ASP A 109 -4.00 7.60 -6.39
CA ASP A 109 -4.48 8.35 -7.57
C ASP A 109 -4.75 9.82 -7.27
N VAL A 110 -5.03 10.18 -6.01
CA VAL A 110 -5.20 11.59 -5.60
C VAL A 110 -3.90 12.37 -5.80
N ILE A 111 -2.75 11.77 -5.54
CA ILE A 111 -1.42 12.40 -5.66
C ILE A 111 -1.06 12.61 -7.14
N THR A 112 -1.45 11.67 -8.01
CA THR A 112 -1.07 11.70 -9.44
C THR A 112 -2.00 12.57 -10.28
N THR A 113 -3.31 12.54 -9.98
CA THR A 113 -4.36 13.14 -10.83
C THR A 113 -4.54 14.64 -10.63
N VAL A 114 -4.31 15.20 -9.43
CA VAL A 114 -4.55 16.63 -9.22
C VAL A 114 -3.27 17.38 -8.90
N LYS A 115 -2.67 17.92 -9.98
CA LYS A 115 -1.42 18.72 -9.95
C LYS A 115 -1.46 19.91 -8.98
N ASP A 116 -2.64 20.43 -8.65
CA ASP A 116 -2.82 21.63 -7.82
C ASP A 116 -3.44 21.39 -6.42
N LEU A 117 -3.80 20.15 -6.06
CA LEU A 117 -4.41 19.89 -4.74
C LEU A 117 -3.47 20.30 -3.60
N PHE A 118 -2.18 19.96 -3.70
CA PHE A 118 -1.22 20.19 -2.63
C PHE A 118 -0.96 21.68 -2.32
N LYS A 119 -1.17 22.59 -3.28
CA LYS A 119 -0.94 24.03 -3.05
C LYS A 119 -2.00 24.66 -2.16
N ASN A 120 -3.22 24.13 -2.21
CA ASN A 120 -4.41 24.78 -1.63
C ASN A 120 -5.09 23.95 -0.55
N LEU A 121 -4.73 22.68 -0.32
CA LEU A 121 -5.38 21.80 0.65
C LEU A 121 -5.24 22.32 2.08
N ASN A 122 -6.33 22.87 2.61
CA ASN A 122 -6.46 23.29 4.01
C ASN A 122 -7.92 23.14 4.43
N PHE A 123 -8.18 22.31 5.45
CA PHE A 123 -9.51 22.02 5.98
C PHE A 123 -9.94 22.98 7.12
N GLY A 124 -9.20 24.08 7.34
CA GLY A 124 -9.50 25.10 8.35
C GLY A 124 -9.31 24.67 9.81
N SER A 125 -9.28 23.36 10.08
CA SER A 125 -9.04 22.75 11.38
C SER A 125 -7.64 22.12 11.43
N SER A 126 -6.86 22.46 12.46
CA SER A 126 -5.55 21.87 12.70
C SER A 126 -5.62 20.34 12.86
N ILE A 127 -6.70 19.82 13.43
CA ILE A 127 -6.92 18.38 13.64
C ILE A 127 -6.91 17.64 12.29
N PHE A 128 -7.71 18.09 11.32
CA PHE A 128 -7.81 17.44 10.02
C PHE A 128 -6.55 17.61 9.19
N ASN A 129 -5.93 18.79 9.22
CA ASN A 129 -4.71 19.01 8.46
C ASN A 129 -3.55 18.15 8.98
N ARG A 130 -3.43 17.94 10.30
CA ARG A 130 -2.45 16.98 10.86
C ARG A 130 -2.71 15.55 10.41
N ARG A 131 -3.98 15.12 10.39
CA ARG A 131 -4.33 13.78 9.89
C ARG A 131 -3.95 13.62 8.42
N LEU A 132 -4.12 14.67 7.62
CA LEU A 132 -3.74 14.65 6.22
C LEU A 132 -2.22 14.52 6.03
N ILE A 133 -1.41 15.19 6.86
CA ILE A 133 0.05 14.98 6.87
C ILE A 133 0.40 13.54 7.20
N TYR A 134 -0.26 12.97 8.20
CA TYR A 134 -0.07 11.58 8.61
C TYR A 134 -0.43 10.58 7.51
N SER A 135 -1.58 10.78 6.85
CA SER A 135 -1.99 9.96 5.69
C SER A 135 -1.03 10.09 4.50
N PHE A 136 -0.49 11.29 4.26
CA PHE A 136 0.54 11.46 3.23
C PHE A 136 1.85 10.76 3.58
N ALA A 137 2.29 10.82 4.84
CA ALA A 137 3.48 10.08 5.28
C ALA A 137 3.35 8.58 4.98
N ARG A 138 2.16 8.00 5.23
CA ARG A 138 1.84 6.60 4.88
C ARG A 138 1.88 6.34 3.39
N LEU A 139 1.21 7.16 2.59
CA LEU A 139 1.15 6.98 1.15
C LEU A 139 2.54 7.08 0.50
N ILE A 140 3.34 8.06 0.94
CA ILE A 140 4.70 8.25 0.44
C ILE A 140 5.57 7.04 0.75
N LYS A 141 5.53 6.53 2.00
CA LYS A 141 6.32 5.36 2.39
C LYS A 141 5.86 4.07 1.70
N ASN A 142 4.54 3.81 1.67
CA ASN A 142 4.00 2.56 1.10
C ASN A 142 4.10 2.49 -0.43
N ARG A 143 4.08 3.64 -1.12
CA ARG A 143 4.13 3.69 -2.59
C ARG A 143 5.47 4.14 -3.15
N GLY A 144 6.39 4.55 -2.29
CA GLY A 144 7.71 5.01 -2.63
C GLY A 144 7.72 6.24 -3.55
N LEU A 145 7.41 7.41 -2.97
CA LEU A 145 7.25 8.68 -3.70
C LEU A 145 8.23 9.80 -3.29
N SER A 146 9.25 9.53 -2.49
CA SER A 146 10.18 10.55 -1.96
C SER A 146 10.79 11.47 -3.02
N ASP A 147 11.15 10.95 -4.19
CA ASP A 147 11.72 11.72 -5.31
C ASP A 147 10.68 12.40 -6.22
N PHE A 148 9.39 12.29 -5.88
CA PHE A 148 8.35 12.80 -6.75
C PHE A 148 8.29 14.32 -6.65
N ASN A 149 8.84 15.01 -7.65
CA ASN A 149 8.87 16.49 -7.79
C ASN A 149 7.54 17.21 -7.44
N LYS A 150 6.39 16.53 -7.53
CA LYS A 150 5.07 17.10 -7.16
C LYS A 150 4.83 17.22 -5.64
N LEU A 151 5.61 16.53 -4.80
CA LEU A 151 5.53 16.61 -3.34
C LEU A 151 6.19 17.87 -2.76
N GLN A 152 6.84 18.69 -3.59
CA GLN A 152 7.51 19.92 -3.18
C GLN A 152 6.61 20.85 -2.36
N ASN A 153 5.27 20.80 -2.49
CA ASN A 153 4.36 21.67 -1.74
C ASN A 153 3.99 21.17 -0.33
N ILE A 154 4.49 20.00 0.11
CA ILE A 154 4.18 19.49 1.47
C ILE A 154 4.68 20.45 2.56
N HIS A 155 5.82 21.12 2.36
CA HIS A 155 6.31 22.12 3.31
C HIS A 155 5.28 23.22 3.53
N LEU A 156 4.68 23.79 2.48
CA LEU A 156 3.62 24.83 2.60
C LEU A 156 2.46 24.38 3.47
N LEU A 157 2.07 23.11 3.36
CA LEU A 157 1.03 22.53 4.18
C LEU A 157 1.48 22.45 5.64
N ILE A 158 2.67 21.90 5.92
CA ILE A 158 3.26 21.85 7.27
C ILE A 158 3.35 23.27 7.87
N ASP A 159 3.94 24.23 7.17
CA ASP A 159 4.02 25.64 7.53
C ASP A 159 2.65 26.23 7.91
N SER A 160 1.64 25.99 7.07
CA SER A 160 0.29 26.52 7.30
C SER A 160 -0.36 25.91 8.54
N THR A 161 -0.17 24.61 8.77
CA THR A 161 -0.71 23.92 9.95
C THR A 161 -0.05 24.38 11.23
N TYR A 162 1.27 24.56 11.20
CA TYR A 162 2.04 25.04 12.33
C TYR A 162 1.65 26.47 12.71
N LYS A 163 1.43 27.35 11.72
CA LYS A 163 0.95 28.73 11.96
C LYS A 163 -0.45 28.77 12.60
N GLN A 164 -1.33 27.84 12.25
CA GLN A 164 -2.68 27.78 12.82
C GLN A 164 -2.69 27.23 14.26
N HIS A 165 -1.93 26.16 14.50
CA HIS A 165 -1.73 25.60 15.83
C HIS A 165 -0.31 25.04 15.93
N PRO A 166 0.61 25.70 16.66
CA PRO A 166 2.00 25.31 16.73
C PRO A 166 2.08 23.97 17.46
N TYR A 167 2.36 22.92 16.71
CA TYR A 167 2.40 21.56 17.20
C TYR A 167 3.35 20.76 16.33
N VAL A 168 4.14 19.92 17.00
CA VAL A 168 5.10 19.02 16.38
C VAL A 168 4.70 17.61 16.80
N PHE A 169 4.70 16.68 15.85
CA PHE A 169 4.45 15.26 16.13
C PHE A 169 5.49 14.73 17.13
N SER A 170 5.11 13.77 17.97
CA SER A 170 6.04 13.14 18.91
C SER A 170 7.17 12.41 18.19
N PRO A 171 8.32 12.18 18.86
CA PRO A 171 9.40 11.38 18.29
C PRO A 171 8.94 9.95 17.97
N ASN A 172 8.04 9.38 18.76
CA ASN A 172 7.48 8.04 18.57
C ASN A 172 6.71 7.92 17.25
N THR A 173 6.03 8.98 16.82
CA THR A 173 5.35 9.02 15.51
C THR A 173 6.35 9.35 14.41
N LEU A 174 7.16 10.39 14.61
CA LEU A 174 8.03 10.95 13.58
C LEU A 174 9.05 9.94 13.06
N GLN A 175 9.54 9.02 13.89
CA GLN A 175 10.50 7.98 13.46
C GLN A 175 9.99 7.14 12.28
N TYR A 176 8.67 6.95 12.16
CA TYR A 176 8.07 6.16 11.09
C TYR A 176 7.78 6.96 9.81
N PHE A 177 7.83 8.29 9.87
CA PHE A 177 7.58 9.15 8.71
C PHE A 177 8.70 9.04 7.66
N PRO A 178 8.42 9.36 6.39
CA PRO A 178 9.47 9.57 5.39
C PRO A 178 10.44 10.68 5.79
N ASP A 179 11.71 10.54 5.42
CA ASP A 179 12.78 11.44 5.85
C ASP A 179 12.57 12.88 5.36
N MET A 180 11.97 13.09 4.19
CA MET A 180 11.56 14.40 3.70
C MET A 180 10.67 15.14 4.71
N ILE A 181 9.67 14.47 5.28
CA ILE A 181 8.74 15.08 6.24
C ILE A 181 9.43 15.29 7.58
N LYS A 182 10.26 14.33 8.03
CA LYS A 182 11.05 14.47 9.27
C LYS A 182 11.95 15.71 9.22
N ASN A 183 12.65 15.91 8.10
CA ASN A 183 13.56 17.03 7.90
C ASN A 183 12.82 18.37 7.92
N GLU A 184 11.60 18.45 7.37
CA GLU A 184 10.78 19.67 7.48
C GLU A 184 10.35 19.97 8.92
N TYR A 185 9.91 18.96 9.68
CA TYR A 185 9.55 19.16 11.09
C TYR A 185 10.73 19.57 11.98
N SER A 186 11.96 19.15 11.63
CA SER A 186 13.17 19.54 12.37
C SER A 186 13.44 21.05 12.38
N LYS A 187 12.85 21.82 11.43
CA LYS A 187 12.99 23.27 11.34
C LYS A 187 12.14 24.03 12.36
N TYR A 188 11.11 23.40 12.93
CA TYR A 188 10.19 24.06 13.85
C TYR A 188 10.56 23.74 15.30
N PRO A 189 10.82 24.75 16.15
CA PRO A 189 11.06 24.51 17.55
C PRO A 189 9.77 24.03 18.24
N PRO A 190 9.86 23.16 19.27
CA PRO A 190 8.72 22.88 20.14
C PRO A 190 8.28 24.20 20.81
N HIS A 191 6.99 24.51 20.72
CA HIS A 191 6.45 25.79 21.20
C HIS A 191 6.62 25.94 22.73
N SER A 192 7.21 27.05 23.18
CA SER A 192 7.27 27.41 24.60
C SER A 192 5.88 27.86 25.10
N LYS A 193 5.23 27.07 25.95
CA LYS A 193 3.88 27.37 26.46
C LYS A 193 3.95 28.35 27.64
N THR A 194 3.12 29.39 27.64
CA THR A 194 2.90 30.26 28.82
C THR A 194 1.94 29.58 29.78
N SER A 195 2.32 29.44 31.05
CA SER A 195 1.51 28.77 32.06
C SER A 195 0.16 29.46 32.28
N ILE A 196 -0.94 28.76 32.00
CA ILE A 196 -2.32 29.29 32.12
C ILE A 196 -2.93 28.92 33.48
N LEU A 197 -2.44 27.87 34.14
CA LEU A 197 -2.95 27.34 35.40
C LEU A 197 -3.07 28.40 36.49
N GLN A 198 -2.06 29.25 36.66
CA GLN A 198 -2.09 30.33 37.66
C GLN A 198 -3.23 31.32 37.41
N LYS A 199 -3.47 31.66 36.13
CA LYS A 199 -4.59 32.52 35.74
C LYS A 199 -5.93 31.84 36.01
N VAL A 200 -6.04 30.55 35.69
CA VAL A 200 -7.26 29.77 35.94
C VAL A 200 -7.55 29.67 37.43
N LEU A 201 -6.54 29.39 38.28
CA LEU A 201 -6.69 29.34 39.73
C LEU A 201 -7.10 30.69 40.34
N ALA A 202 -6.46 31.78 39.89
CA ALA A 202 -6.80 33.14 40.36
C ALA A 202 -8.24 33.52 40.00
N GLU A 203 -8.67 33.29 38.76
CA GLU A 203 -10.04 33.54 38.33
C GLU A 203 -11.06 32.62 39.01
N ASN A 204 -10.69 31.35 39.26
CA ASN A 204 -11.53 30.43 40.01
C ASN A 204 -11.78 30.98 41.42
N ASN A 205 -10.73 31.35 42.16
CA ASN A 205 -10.88 31.92 43.50
C ASN A 205 -11.78 33.17 43.51
N ALA A 206 -11.70 34.02 42.49
CA ALA A 206 -12.57 35.20 42.36
C ALA A 206 -14.04 34.87 42.04
N LYS A 207 -14.31 33.78 41.30
CA LYS A 207 -15.63 33.42 40.76
C LYS A 207 -16.29 32.21 41.45
N GLN A 208 -15.71 31.71 42.55
CA GLN A 208 -16.16 30.49 43.24
C GLN A 208 -17.62 30.53 43.69
N SER A 209 -18.09 31.69 44.19
CA SER A 209 -19.49 31.86 44.62
C SER A 209 -20.48 31.69 43.46
N MET A 210 -20.12 32.13 42.26
CA MET A 210 -20.95 32.04 41.04
C MET A 210 -21.08 30.59 40.56
N PHE A 211 -19.96 29.86 40.50
CA PHE A 211 -19.95 28.46 40.06
C PHE A 211 -20.58 27.50 41.06
N SER A 212 -20.60 27.84 42.36
CA SER A 212 -21.25 27.01 43.38
C SER A 212 -22.77 26.94 43.23
N ASN A 213 -23.42 27.96 42.66
CA ASN A 213 -24.87 28.03 42.48
C ASN A 213 -25.26 28.73 41.15
N PRO A 214 -24.95 28.14 39.99
CA PRO A 214 -25.19 28.78 38.70
C PRO A 214 -26.69 28.93 38.36
N GLN A 215 -27.57 28.19 39.05
CA GLN A 215 -29.03 28.29 38.90
C GLN A 215 -29.63 29.53 39.59
N LYS A 216 -28.93 30.13 40.57
CA LYS A 216 -29.39 31.35 41.26
C LYS A 216 -29.03 32.64 40.52
N LEU A 217 -28.34 32.53 39.38
CA LEU A 217 -28.02 33.68 38.54
C LEU A 217 -29.29 34.21 37.85
N ASN A 218 -29.56 35.50 38.02
CA ASN A 218 -30.60 36.18 37.25
C ASN A 218 -30.38 35.93 35.74
N PRO A 219 -31.45 35.68 34.96
CA PRO A 219 -31.34 35.34 33.54
C PRO A 219 -30.61 36.43 32.73
N GLN A 220 -30.76 37.70 33.09
CA GLN A 220 -30.01 38.81 32.49
C GLN A 220 -28.50 38.74 32.79
N ASN A 221 -28.12 38.48 34.04
CA ASN A 221 -26.71 38.35 34.43
C ASN A 221 -26.06 37.12 33.78
N LYS A 222 -26.82 36.04 33.64
CA LYS A 222 -26.39 34.82 32.95
C LYS A 222 -26.17 35.04 31.46
N ALA A 223 -27.08 35.79 30.80
CA ALA A 223 -26.93 36.19 29.41
C ALA A 223 -25.68 37.07 29.18
N GLN A 224 -25.45 38.07 30.04
CA GLN A 224 -24.26 38.92 29.96
C GLN A 224 -22.96 38.13 30.18
N PHE A 225 -22.99 37.18 31.11
CA PHE A 225 -21.87 36.28 31.35
C PHE A 225 -21.57 35.41 30.12
N PHE A 226 -22.59 34.81 29.51
CA PHE A 226 -22.41 34.01 28.29
C PHE A 226 -21.87 34.86 27.14
N LEU A 227 -22.35 36.09 26.95
CA LEU A 227 -21.86 37.01 25.94
C LEU A 227 -20.37 37.34 26.12
N PHE A 228 -19.92 37.58 27.35
CA PHE A 228 -18.50 37.84 27.64
C PHE A 228 -17.60 36.65 27.29
N TYR A 229 -18.05 35.43 27.58
CA TYR A 229 -17.27 34.23 27.28
C TYR A 229 -17.38 33.78 25.82
N GLN A 230 -18.45 34.16 25.11
CA GLN A 230 -18.65 33.91 23.68
C GLN A 230 -17.96 34.93 22.78
N SER A 231 -17.60 36.11 23.28
CA SER A 231 -16.98 37.16 22.46
C SER A 231 -15.62 36.73 21.89
N ASP A 232 -14.82 36.05 22.70
CA ASP A 232 -13.48 35.59 22.35
C ASP A 232 -13.28 34.11 22.65
N VAL A 233 -12.62 33.41 21.72
CA VAL A 233 -12.27 31.99 21.87
C VAL A 233 -11.34 31.77 23.08
N SER A 234 -10.47 32.73 23.38
CA SER A 234 -9.59 32.67 24.56
C SER A 234 -10.37 32.65 25.88
N ASN A 235 -11.46 33.43 25.97
CA ASN A 235 -12.34 33.42 27.13
C ASN A 235 -13.08 32.09 27.23
N SER A 236 -13.63 31.60 26.10
CA SER A 236 -14.25 30.28 26.04
C SER A 236 -13.29 29.15 26.48
N ASN A 237 -12.04 29.19 26.03
CA ASN A 237 -11.00 28.25 26.45
C ASN A 237 -10.79 28.28 27.98
N LEU A 238 -10.70 29.49 28.56
CA LEU A 238 -10.57 29.67 30.00
C LEU A 238 -11.77 29.09 30.76
N LEU A 239 -13.00 29.32 30.30
CA LEU A 239 -14.21 28.79 30.95
C LEU A 239 -14.20 27.26 31.04
N PHE A 240 -13.84 26.59 29.95
CA PHE A 240 -13.76 25.13 29.92
C PHE A 240 -12.69 24.60 30.88
N CYS A 241 -11.52 25.25 30.92
CA CYS A 241 -10.44 24.88 31.85
C CYS A 241 -10.82 25.12 33.32
N GLN A 242 -11.52 26.23 33.62
CA GLN A 242 -12.04 26.57 34.94
C GLN A 242 -13.02 25.50 35.44
N ILE A 243 -14.00 25.16 34.61
CA ILE A 243 -15.03 24.19 34.94
C ILE A 243 -14.45 22.78 35.07
N PHE A 244 -13.53 22.39 34.18
CA PHE A 244 -12.84 21.11 34.30
C PHE A 244 -12.12 20.99 35.64
N LEU A 245 -11.33 22.00 36.05
CA LEU A 245 -10.60 21.95 37.33
C LEU A 245 -11.53 21.88 38.54
N TYR A 246 -12.64 22.61 38.55
CA TYR A 246 -13.61 22.54 39.64
C TYR A 246 -14.23 21.15 39.82
N ILE A 247 -14.52 20.48 38.71
CA ILE A 247 -15.04 19.11 38.70
C ILE A 247 -13.94 18.14 39.13
N PHE A 248 -12.73 18.30 38.58
CA PHE A 248 -11.59 17.42 38.85
C PHE A 248 -11.14 17.46 40.31
N GLU A 249 -11.16 18.64 40.94
CA GLU A 249 -10.87 18.82 42.38
C GLU A 249 -12.05 18.46 43.29
N ASN A 250 -13.18 17.98 42.74
CA ASN A 250 -14.43 17.67 43.45
C ASN A 250 -14.99 18.85 44.27
N LYS A 251 -14.69 20.09 43.88
CA LYS A 251 -15.20 21.29 44.57
C LYS A 251 -16.68 21.51 44.30
N ILE A 252 -17.17 21.13 43.12
CA ILE A 252 -18.58 21.27 42.70
C ILE A 252 -18.99 19.98 41.97
N GLN A 253 -20.25 19.57 42.15
CA GLN A 253 -20.80 18.38 41.48
C GLN A 253 -20.79 18.54 39.96
N THR A 254 -20.35 17.49 39.25
CA THR A 254 -20.23 17.47 37.78
C THR A 254 -21.51 17.88 37.09
N GLU A 255 -22.66 17.42 37.60
CA GLU A 255 -23.96 17.62 36.96
C GLU A 255 -24.37 19.08 36.84
N ILE A 256 -24.03 19.89 37.84
CA ILE A 256 -24.40 21.31 37.88
C ILE A 256 -23.61 22.09 36.82
N LEU A 257 -22.30 21.87 36.77
CA LEU A 257 -21.41 22.64 35.89
C LEU A 257 -21.45 22.16 34.43
N SER A 258 -21.63 20.87 34.19
CA SER A 258 -21.75 20.36 32.83
C SER A 258 -23.07 20.78 32.17
N LEU A 259 -24.19 20.82 32.91
CA LEU A 259 -25.45 21.39 32.42
C LEU A 259 -25.31 22.89 32.13
N PHE A 260 -24.54 23.62 32.94
CA PHE A 260 -24.24 25.03 32.69
C PHE A 260 -23.43 25.23 31.41
N LEU A 261 -22.40 24.40 31.16
CA LEU A 261 -21.66 24.38 29.90
C LEU A 261 -22.54 24.03 28.70
N GLN A 262 -23.43 23.06 28.87
CA GLN A 262 -24.38 22.68 27.82
C GLN A 262 -25.27 23.87 27.45
N GLN A 263 -25.81 24.60 28.44
CA GLN A 263 -26.59 25.81 28.18
C GLN A 263 -25.76 26.92 27.53
N PHE A 264 -24.48 27.07 27.89
CA PHE A 264 -23.57 28.02 27.25
C PHE A 264 -23.35 27.74 25.76
N LEU A 265 -23.27 26.46 25.37
CA LEU A 265 -23.07 26.05 23.97
C LEU A 265 -24.34 26.14 23.13
N TYR A 266 -25.49 25.81 23.73
CA TYR A 266 -26.76 25.68 23.02
C TYR A 266 -27.72 26.85 23.23
N SER A 267 -27.39 27.86 24.05
CA SER A 267 -28.20 29.07 24.19
C SER A 267 -28.24 29.83 22.85
N SER A 268 -29.37 29.74 22.15
CA SER A 268 -29.64 30.55 20.97
C SER A 268 -30.14 31.91 21.41
N GLN A 269 -29.31 32.94 21.28
CA GLN A 269 -29.83 34.31 21.22
C GLN A 269 -29.90 34.70 19.75
N SER A 270 -31.07 35.13 19.27
CA SER A 270 -31.30 35.59 17.89
C SER A 270 -31.06 34.57 16.76
N GLY A 271 -31.38 33.28 16.98
CA GLY A 271 -31.41 32.28 15.90
C GLY A 271 -30.06 31.95 15.25
N GLN A 272 -28.94 32.43 15.79
CA GLN A 272 -27.59 32.11 15.35
C GLN A 272 -26.78 31.52 16.52
N HIS A 273 -26.20 30.34 16.33
CA HIS A 273 -25.22 29.79 17.25
C HIS A 273 -23.88 30.50 17.06
N LEU A 274 -23.48 31.31 18.05
CA LEU A 274 -22.18 32.02 18.06
C LEU A 274 -21.00 31.05 18.15
N ILE A 275 -21.18 29.92 18.85
CA ILE A 275 -20.17 28.87 18.97
C ILE A 275 -20.44 27.82 17.90
N THR A 276 -19.48 27.62 16.99
CA THR A 276 -19.53 26.59 15.96
C THR A 276 -18.80 25.33 16.43
N ASN A 277 -19.07 24.18 15.79
CA ASN A 277 -18.33 22.95 16.09
C ASN A 277 -16.82 23.10 15.86
N GLN A 278 -16.40 23.97 14.93
CA GLN A 278 -14.99 24.29 14.70
C GLN A 278 -14.35 24.98 15.90
N ILE A 279 -15.09 25.90 16.55
CA ILE A 279 -14.66 26.54 17.79
C ILE A 279 -14.60 25.50 18.92
N ILE A 280 -15.58 24.60 19.03
CA ILE A 280 -15.54 23.49 20.00
C ILE A 280 -14.30 22.61 19.80
N ASN A 281 -13.93 22.28 18.56
CA ASN A 281 -12.71 21.51 18.27
C ASN A 281 -11.44 22.26 18.73
N LYS A 282 -11.38 23.60 18.57
CA LYS A 282 -10.27 24.42 19.09
C LYS A 282 -10.24 24.45 20.62
N ILE A 283 -11.38 24.63 21.27
CA ILE A 283 -11.53 24.57 22.73
C ILE A 283 -11.08 23.19 23.25
N SER A 284 -11.49 22.11 22.58
CA SER A 284 -11.13 20.74 22.92
C SER A 284 -9.61 20.51 22.86
N SER A 285 -8.96 21.02 21.80
CA SER A 285 -7.50 20.95 21.64
C SER A 285 -6.78 21.65 22.79
N PHE A 286 -7.22 22.86 23.13
CA PHE A 286 -6.64 23.64 24.23
C PHE A 286 -6.87 22.97 25.59
N LEU A 287 -8.07 22.40 25.81
CA LEU A 287 -8.42 21.71 27.05
C LEU A 287 -7.54 20.47 27.27
N ILE A 288 -7.33 19.65 26.23
CA ILE A 288 -6.49 18.44 26.34
C ILE A 288 -5.04 18.82 26.64
N ASP A 289 -4.51 19.85 25.95
CA ASP A 289 -3.18 20.38 26.23
C ASP A 289 -3.07 20.86 27.69
N PHE A 290 -4.05 21.62 28.18
CA PHE A 290 -4.09 22.09 29.56
C PHE A 290 -4.13 20.94 30.58
N ILE A 291 -4.95 19.91 30.35
CA ILE A 291 -5.05 18.73 31.22
C ILE A 291 -3.70 18.01 31.31
N LEU A 292 -3.08 17.74 30.16
CA LEU A 292 -1.86 16.94 30.08
C LEU A 292 -0.63 17.70 30.59
N ASP A 293 -0.50 18.98 30.25
CA ASP A 293 0.73 19.75 30.48
C ASP A 293 0.72 20.54 31.78
N GLU A 294 -0.45 20.91 32.31
CA GLU A 294 -0.53 21.78 33.49
C GLU A 294 -1.24 21.10 34.67
N VAL A 295 -2.39 20.45 34.43
CA VAL A 295 -3.17 19.85 35.53
C VAL A 295 -2.48 18.63 36.12
N PHE A 296 -2.06 17.66 35.30
CA PHE A 296 -1.41 16.45 35.83
C PHE A 296 -0.10 16.74 36.57
N PRO A 297 0.85 17.54 36.04
CA PRO A 297 2.06 17.86 36.77
C PRO A 297 1.78 18.57 38.10
N TYR A 298 0.82 19.48 38.13
CA TYR A 298 0.41 20.18 39.35
C TYR A 298 -0.16 19.23 40.40
N THR A 299 -1.06 18.32 40.02
CA THR A 299 -1.68 17.40 40.99
C THR A 299 -0.73 16.31 41.46
N LEU A 300 0.15 15.80 40.61
CA LEU A 300 1.20 14.86 41.00
C LEU A 300 2.18 15.46 42.02
N GLN A 301 2.41 16.78 41.97
CA GLN A 301 3.25 17.47 42.95
C GLN A 301 2.54 17.70 44.30
N GLN A 302 1.22 17.93 44.30
CA GLN A 302 0.47 18.28 45.52
C GLN A 302 -0.13 17.08 46.27
N GLN A 303 -0.45 16.00 45.57
CA GLN A 303 -1.18 14.87 46.13
C GLN A 303 -0.45 13.57 45.77
N GLN A 304 -0.11 12.78 46.79
CA GLN A 304 0.60 11.48 46.66
C GLN A 304 -0.30 10.35 46.11
N GLN A 305 -1.24 10.63 45.20
CA GLN A 305 -2.07 9.59 44.57
C GLN A 305 -1.38 9.01 43.34
N GLN A 306 -1.76 7.78 42.97
CA GLN A 306 -1.23 7.10 41.80
C GLN A 306 -1.72 7.79 40.50
N PRO A 307 -0.88 7.90 39.45
CA PRO A 307 -1.23 8.56 38.19
C PRO A 307 -2.46 7.94 37.52
N PHE A 308 -2.66 6.62 37.70
CA PHE A 308 -3.81 5.88 37.19
C PHE A 308 -5.15 6.46 37.67
N ASP A 309 -5.25 6.85 38.94
CA ASP A 309 -6.51 7.36 39.51
C ASP A 309 -6.90 8.70 38.88
N TYR A 310 -5.92 9.53 38.54
CA TYR A 310 -6.14 10.78 37.83
C TYR A 310 -6.56 10.55 36.38
N CYS A 311 -5.89 9.64 35.67
CA CYS A 311 -6.29 9.23 34.33
C CYS A 311 -7.73 8.70 34.30
N LYS A 312 -8.12 7.90 35.29
CA LYS A 312 -9.48 7.37 35.44
C LYS A 312 -10.51 8.48 35.70
N LYS A 313 -10.26 9.38 36.65
CA LYS A 313 -11.13 10.54 36.90
C LYS A 313 -11.29 11.41 35.65
N THR A 314 -10.20 11.71 34.95
CA THR A 314 -10.25 12.49 33.71
C THR A 314 -11.05 11.76 32.63
N SER A 315 -10.83 10.45 32.45
CA SER A 315 -11.60 9.62 31.53
C SER A 315 -13.10 9.67 31.84
N ASP A 316 -13.49 9.52 33.12
CA ASP A 316 -14.89 9.55 33.53
C ASP A 316 -15.56 10.92 33.24
N ILE A 317 -14.86 12.03 33.51
CA ILE A 317 -15.34 13.38 33.20
C ILE A 317 -15.54 13.55 31.69
N LEU A 318 -14.55 13.15 30.88
CA LEU A 318 -14.62 13.24 29.42
C LEU A 318 -15.76 12.37 28.86
N CYS A 319 -15.92 11.13 29.35
CA CYS A 319 -17.03 10.26 28.97
C CYS A 319 -18.39 10.90 29.28
N GLN A 320 -18.56 11.54 30.44
CA GLN A 320 -19.79 12.25 30.76
C GLN A 320 -20.02 13.45 29.81
N TRP A 321 -18.99 14.22 29.50
CA TRP A 321 -19.10 15.36 28.58
C TRP A 321 -19.40 14.94 27.14
N ILE A 322 -18.98 13.75 26.73
CA ILE A 322 -19.25 13.17 25.41
C ILE A 322 -20.64 12.55 25.34
N PHE A 323 -20.95 11.58 26.20
CA PHE A 323 -22.15 10.74 26.09
C PHE A 323 -23.38 11.34 26.81
N LYS A 324 -23.21 11.82 28.05
CA LYS A 324 -24.31 12.34 28.88
C LYS A 324 -24.67 13.78 28.51
N TYR A 325 -23.69 14.68 28.49
CA TYR A 325 -23.92 16.12 28.28
C TYR A 325 -23.71 16.60 26.84
N ARG A 326 -23.06 15.79 25.99
CA ARG A 326 -22.87 16.05 24.53
C ARG A 326 -22.22 17.39 24.19
N ILE A 327 -21.38 17.85 25.10
CA ILE A 327 -20.59 19.08 25.00
C ILE A 327 -19.49 18.87 23.96
N LEU A 328 -18.82 17.71 24.02
CA LEU A 328 -17.65 17.39 23.21
C LEU A 328 -17.97 16.30 22.17
N SER A 329 -17.20 16.31 21.08
CA SER A 329 -17.24 15.27 20.05
C SER A 329 -16.29 14.13 20.41
N LEU A 330 -16.80 12.88 20.44
CA LEU A 330 -16.02 11.67 20.70
C LEU A 330 -14.79 11.59 19.78
N ASN A 331 -15.00 11.74 18.47
CA ASN A 331 -13.93 11.63 17.48
C ASN A 331 -12.85 12.70 17.68
N SER A 332 -13.25 13.94 17.97
CA SER A 332 -12.31 15.03 18.17
C SER A 332 -11.42 14.79 19.38
N ILE A 333 -11.99 14.38 20.52
CA ILE A 333 -11.24 14.10 21.75
C ILE A 333 -10.28 12.94 21.56
N LEU A 334 -10.74 11.85 20.96
CA LEU A 334 -9.88 10.68 20.72
C LEU A 334 -8.73 11.00 19.76
N ILE A 335 -8.97 11.76 18.69
CA ILE A 335 -7.88 12.17 17.77
C ILE A 335 -6.87 13.07 18.49
N LEU A 336 -7.34 14.01 19.30
CA LEU A 336 -6.47 14.91 20.05
C LEU A 336 -5.62 14.17 21.09
N LEU A 337 -6.17 13.15 21.75
CA LEU A 337 -5.40 12.26 22.63
C LEU A 337 -4.39 11.42 21.82
N CYS A 338 -4.77 10.90 20.65
CA CYS A 338 -3.84 10.21 19.75
C CYS A 338 -2.68 11.10 19.29
N ASP A 339 -2.92 12.41 19.11
CA ASP A 339 -1.86 13.36 18.78
C ASP A 339 -0.87 13.46 19.94
N ARG A 340 -1.33 13.54 21.19
CA ARG A 340 -0.48 13.72 22.38
C ARG A 340 0.19 12.45 22.90
N ASP A 341 0.70 11.61 22.01
CA ASP A 341 1.44 10.38 22.35
C ASP A 341 2.85 10.65 22.91
N ASP A 342 3.25 11.91 23.03
CA ASP A 342 4.40 12.39 23.81
C ASP A 342 4.18 12.21 25.33
N ASN A 343 2.93 12.23 25.80
CA ASN A 343 2.59 12.07 27.21
C ASN A 343 2.02 10.66 27.47
N PRO A 344 2.62 9.86 28.38
CA PRO A 344 2.15 8.49 28.66
C PRO A 344 0.70 8.45 29.19
N ASN A 345 0.26 9.50 29.90
CA ASN A 345 -1.09 9.60 30.41
C ASN A 345 -2.13 9.72 29.28
N SER A 346 -1.75 10.23 28.10
CA SER A 346 -2.67 10.37 26.98
C SER A 346 -3.18 9.03 26.48
N LEU A 347 -2.26 8.08 26.18
CA LEU A 347 -2.64 6.73 25.77
C LEU A 347 -3.40 6.00 26.88
N GLN A 348 -3.05 6.24 28.15
CA GLN A 348 -3.79 5.66 29.26
C GLN A 348 -5.24 6.14 29.30
N ILE A 349 -5.51 7.45 29.20
CA ILE A 349 -6.87 7.99 29.12
C ILE A 349 -7.60 7.41 27.90
N LEU A 350 -6.92 7.34 26.75
CA LEU A 350 -7.48 6.80 25.51
C LEU A 350 -7.90 5.33 25.68
N SER A 351 -7.05 4.51 26.32
CA SER A 351 -7.34 3.13 26.64
C SER A 351 -8.52 2.98 27.60
N LEU A 352 -8.62 3.86 28.61
CA LEU A 352 -9.73 3.84 29.56
C LEU A 352 -11.05 4.23 28.90
N ILE A 353 -11.05 5.23 28.03
CA ILE A 353 -12.24 5.63 27.27
C ILE A 353 -12.67 4.49 26.35
N LEU A 354 -11.79 3.95 25.51
CA LEU A 354 -12.15 2.95 24.50
C LEU A 354 -12.45 1.56 25.10
N LEU A 355 -11.64 1.08 26.04
CA LEU A 355 -11.68 -0.31 26.49
C LEU A 355 -12.39 -0.50 27.83
N ASP A 356 -12.32 0.48 28.74
CA ASP A 356 -12.83 0.35 30.11
C ASP A 356 -14.15 1.11 30.35
N SER A 357 -14.52 2.07 29.49
CA SER A 357 -15.73 2.86 29.71
C SER A 357 -17.00 2.01 29.59
N GLN A 358 -17.87 2.12 30.59
CA GLN A 358 -19.16 1.44 30.59
C GLN A 358 -20.02 1.89 29.40
N GLU A 359 -19.95 3.17 29.04
CA GLU A 359 -20.67 3.75 27.91
C GLU A 359 -20.37 3.03 26.59
N LEU A 360 -19.09 2.88 26.21
CA LEU A 360 -18.75 2.19 24.96
C LEU A 360 -18.97 0.67 25.08
N ASN A 361 -18.67 0.07 26.24
CA ASN A 361 -18.88 -1.35 26.45
C ASN A 361 -20.35 -1.75 26.28
N ASN A 362 -21.29 -0.96 26.80
CA ASN A 362 -22.74 -1.19 26.63
C ASN A 362 -23.18 -1.12 25.16
N ARG A 363 -22.63 -0.17 24.39
CA ARG A 363 -22.90 -0.01 22.95
C ARG A 363 -22.36 -1.20 22.15
N ILE A 364 -21.14 -1.64 22.46
CA ILE A 364 -20.51 -2.79 21.83
C ILE A 364 -21.28 -4.07 22.17
N SER A 365 -21.65 -4.29 23.44
CA SER A 365 -22.42 -5.48 23.83
C SER A 365 -23.80 -5.51 23.15
N TYR A 366 -24.49 -4.37 23.08
CA TYR A 366 -25.78 -4.28 22.39
C TYR A 366 -25.63 -4.57 20.88
N PHE A 367 -24.61 -3.99 20.24
CA PHE A 367 -24.30 -4.29 18.83
C PHE A 367 -23.98 -5.78 18.61
N GLN A 368 -23.19 -6.38 19.51
CA GLN A 368 -22.81 -7.79 19.36
C GLN A 368 -23.96 -8.76 19.58
N ASN A 369 -24.91 -8.40 20.45
CA ASN A 369 -26.05 -9.26 20.79
C ASN A 369 -27.22 -9.08 19.83
N ASP A 370 -27.64 -7.84 19.52
CA ASP A 370 -28.93 -7.60 18.85
C ASP A 370 -28.79 -7.26 17.34
N MET A 371 -27.70 -6.61 16.95
CA MET A 371 -27.46 -6.22 15.54
C MET A 371 -26.97 -7.41 14.69
N LEU A 372 -26.01 -8.19 15.19
CA LEU A 372 -25.21 -9.15 14.40
C LEU A 372 -25.84 -10.54 14.15
N ILE A 373 -27.04 -10.86 14.68
CA ILE A 373 -27.46 -12.27 14.74
C ILE A 373 -27.57 -12.95 13.36
N ASN A 374 -27.88 -12.28 12.23
CA ASN A 374 -28.23 -13.01 11.00
C ASN A 374 -27.92 -12.34 9.63
N SER A 375 -27.02 -11.34 9.49
CA SER A 375 -26.77 -10.76 8.15
C SER A 375 -25.30 -10.57 7.80
N PRO A 376 -24.81 -11.09 6.65
CA PRO A 376 -23.59 -10.59 6.03
C PRO A 376 -23.65 -9.08 5.79
N LYS A 377 -22.49 -8.44 5.63
CA LYS A 377 -22.39 -7.00 5.32
C LYS A 377 -23.40 -6.60 4.23
N GLY A 378 -24.32 -5.70 4.57
CA GLY A 378 -25.17 -5.02 3.58
C GLY A 378 -26.36 -5.80 3.01
N SER A 379 -26.64 -7.03 3.46
CA SER A 379 -27.78 -7.82 2.94
C SER A 379 -29.01 -7.89 3.87
N GLY A 380 -28.95 -7.26 5.05
CA GLY A 380 -30.08 -7.26 5.97
C GLY A 380 -31.17 -6.29 5.53
N ASP A 381 -32.31 -6.81 5.06
CA ASP A 381 -33.53 -6.03 4.78
C ASP A 381 -33.98 -5.15 5.97
N ASN A 382 -33.52 -5.47 7.18
CA ASN A 382 -33.83 -4.78 8.42
C ASN A 382 -32.72 -3.86 8.94
N TYR A 383 -31.66 -3.57 8.17
CA TYR A 383 -30.53 -2.74 8.65
C TYR A 383 -30.99 -1.40 9.23
N PHE A 384 -31.81 -0.66 8.48
CA PHE A 384 -32.29 0.64 8.90
C PHE A 384 -33.08 0.57 10.22
N ILE A 385 -33.95 -0.44 10.36
CA ILE A 385 -34.77 -0.65 11.57
C ILE A 385 -33.86 -0.86 12.78
N LYS A 386 -32.91 -1.80 12.68
CA LYS A 386 -32.00 -2.09 13.79
C LYS A 386 -31.04 -0.94 14.10
N ASN A 387 -30.56 -0.22 13.08
CA ASN A 387 -29.73 0.98 13.29
C ASN A 387 -30.54 2.10 13.98
N ASN A 388 -31.83 2.22 13.66
CA ASN A 388 -32.71 3.15 14.32
C ASN A 388 -32.97 2.74 15.78
N GLU A 389 -33.21 1.46 16.06
CA GLU A 389 -33.32 0.92 17.44
C GLU A 389 -32.06 1.23 18.26
N PHE A 390 -30.88 1.01 17.67
CA PHE A 390 -29.59 1.39 18.28
C PHE A 390 -29.52 2.89 18.60
N ASN A 391 -29.86 3.75 17.63
CA ASN A 391 -29.80 5.20 17.81
C ASN A 391 -30.89 5.74 18.75
N ILE A 392 -32.02 5.04 18.92
CA ILE A 392 -33.05 5.37 19.93
C ILE A 392 -32.52 5.05 21.32
N GLN A 393 -31.87 3.89 21.50
CA GLN A 393 -31.28 3.51 22.78
C GLN A 393 -30.06 4.37 23.14
N PHE A 394 -29.23 4.70 22.15
CA PHE A 394 -28.01 5.50 22.29
C PHE A 394 -28.04 6.74 21.39
N PRO A 395 -28.76 7.80 21.78
CA PRO A 395 -29.01 8.95 20.91
C PRO A 395 -27.86 9.96 20.83
N ASP A 396 -26.61 9.49 20.73
CA ASP A 396 -25.38 10.30 20.81
C ASP A 396 -25.22 11.32 19.66
N LEU A 397 -25.78 10.99 18.49
CA LEU A 397 -25.62 11.76 17.27
C LEU A 397 -26.52 13.01 17.22
N LEU A 398 -27.48 13.12 18.12
CA LEU A 398 -28.38 14.26 18.25
C LEU A 398 -27.79 15.28 19.23
N SER A 399 -27.68 16.54 18.82
CA SER A 399 -27.03 17.59 19.62
C SER A 399 -27.89 18.14 20.77
N THR A 400 -29.22 18.00 20.73
CA THR A 400 -30.15 18.85 21.51
C THR A 400 -30.93 18.16 22.64
N LEU A 401 -30.79 16.85 22.86
CA LEU A 401 -31.66 16.10 23.79
C LEU A 401 -31.55 16.48 25.29
N GLY A 402 -30.61 17.34 25.68
CA GLY A 402 -30.48 17.81 27.09
C GLY A 402 -31.03 19.22 27.37
N CYS A 403 -31.50 19.96 26.36
CA CYS A 403 -32.13 21.26 26.53
C CYS A 403 -33.53 21.26 25.90
N THR A 404 -34.49 20.62 26.56
CA THR A 404 -35.91 20.60 26.15
C THR A 404 -36.55 21.99 26.11
N GLU A 405 -35.96 22.98 26.80
CA GLU A 405 -36.53 24.32 26.95
C GLU A 405 -36.13 25.32 25.85
N VAL A 406 -35.16 25.01 24.96
CA VAL A 406 -34.52 26.06 24.11
C VAL A 406 -34.57 25.80 22.59
N THR A 407 -34.80 24.59 22.09
CA THR A 407 -34.76 24.36 20.62
C THR A 407 -35.84 23.40 20.13
N GLN A 408 -36.79 23.94 19.34
CA GLN A 408 -37.70 23.18 18.46
C GLN A 408 -37.03 22.70 17.16
N GLU A 409 -35.70 22.55 17.12
CA GLU A 409 -35.02 22.05 15.92
C GLU A 409 -35.16 20.52 15.85
N THR A 410 -36.03 20.06 14.94
CA THR A 410 -36.12 18.64 14.57
C THR A 410 -34.79 18.20 13.96
N GLY A 411 -34.14 17.19 14.55
CA GLY A 411 -32.87 16.66 14.04
C GLY A 411 -32.97 16.12 12.62
N PHE A 412 -31.85 16.08 11.91
CA PHE A 412 -31.78 15.53 10.56
C PHE A 412 -31.90 13.99 10.58
N PRO A 413 -32.45 13.38 9.50
CA PRO A 413 -32.59 11.94 9.43
C PRO A 413 -31.23 11.24 9.40
N ILE A 414 -31.06 10.25 10.27
CA ILE A 414 -29.86 9.40 10.35
C ILE A 414 -30.22 8.04 9.76
N TYR A 415 -29.72 7.77 8.55
CA TYR A 415 -30.04 6.53 7.83
C TYR A 415 -29.08 5.39 8.17
N TYR A 416 -27.78 5.68 8.20
CA TYR A 416 -26.77 4.64 8.23
C TYR A 416 -25.82 4.75 9.40
N SER A 417 -25.44 5.96 9.82
CA SER A 417 -24.45 6.12 10.87
C SER A 417 -24.99 5.80 12.26
N ASN A 418 -24.08 5.38 13.12
CA ASN A 418 -24.23 5.29 14.56
C ASN A 418 -22.86 5.58 15.21
N THR A 419 -22.80 5.63 16.53
CA THR A 419 -21.56 5.94 17.26
C THR A 419 -20.41 4.99 16.93
N LEU A 420 -20.69 3.69 16.74
CA LEU A 420 -19.67 2.69 16.45
C LEU A 420 -19.14 2.80 15.00
N SER A 421 -20.01 3.05 14.02
CA SER A 421 -19.60 3.22 12.64
C SER A 421 -18.74 4.47 12.46
N ARG A 422 -19.07 5.56 13.18
CA ARG A 422 -18.29 6.80 13.17
C ARG A 422 -16.93 6.69 13.87
N LEU A 423 -16.72 5.65 14.67
CA LEU A 423 -15.49 5.41 15.42
C LEU A 423 -14.39 4.77 14.57
N ILE A 424 -14.75 4.04 13.49
CA ILE A 424 -13.81 3.23 12.70
C ILE A 424 -12.53 3.99 12.28
N PRO A 425 -12.60 5.21 11.68
CA PRO A 425 -11.38 5.92 11.28
C PRO A 425 -10.46 6.28 12.46
N VAL A 426 -11.05 6.49 13.64
CA VAL A 426 -10.31 6.79 14.88
C VAL A 426 -9.69 5.54 15.47
N LEU A 427 -10.39 4.40 15.40
CA LEU A 427 -9.87 3.10 15.81
C LEU A 427 -8.63 2.73 14.99
N ASP A 428 -8.61 3.00 13.69
CA ASP A 428 -7.42 2.77 12.84
C ASP A 428 -6.22 3.62 13.27
N LEU A 429 -6.48 4.88 13.62
CA LEU A 429 -5.44 5.75 14.18
C LEU A 429 -4.94 5.21 15.53
N PHE A 430 -5.84 4.79 16.41
CA PHE A 430 -5.46 4.24 17.69
C PHE A 430 -4.63 2.96 17.53
N LEU A 431 -5.05 2.01 16.69
CA LEU A 431 -4.31 0.79 16.37
C LEU A 431 -2.87 1.09 15.94
N SER A 432 -2.69 2.15 15.17
CA SER A 432 -1.38 2.61 14.73
C SER A 432 -0.52 3.13 15.90
N LYS A 433 -1.14 3.85 16.84
CA LYS A 433 -0.48 4.30 18.08
C LYS A 433 -0.07 3.15 18.99
N ILE A 434 -0.86 2.08 19.06
CA ILE A 434 -0.49 0.87 19.81
C ILE A 434 0.81 0.26 19.27
N ILE A 435 0.95 0.22 17.94
CA ILE A 435 2.14 -0.31 17.27
C ILE A 435 3.34 0.61 17.49
N GLU A 436 3.16 1.92 17.34
CA GLU A 436 4.20 2.92 17.58
C GLU A 436 4.75 2.85 19.02
N GLN A 437 3.91 2.51 20.01
CA GLN A 437 4.29 2.38 21.42
C GLN A 437 4.71 0.98 21.84
N ASN A 438 4.74 0.00 20.93
CA ASN A 438 5.17 -1.37 21.22
C ASN A 438 4.40 -2.06 22.36
N ASN A 439 3.07 -1.92 22.42
CA ASN A 439 2.24 -2.49 23.50
C ASN A 439 1.37 -3.68 23.05
N LEU A 440 1.92 -4.90 23.15
CA LEU A 440 1.26 -6.14 22.71
C LEU A 440 0.00 -6.50 23.52
N ALA A 441 0.02 -6.27 24.83
CA ALA A 441 -1.12 -6.57 25.69
C ALA A 441 -2.32 -5.70 25.30
N LEU A 442 -2.09 -4.41 25.07
CA LEU A 442 -3.12 -3.47 24.67
C LEU A 442 -3.62 -3.75 23.24
N LEU A 443 -2.75 -4.19 22.32
CA LEU A 443 -3.14 -4.65 20.98
C LEU A 443 -4.13 -5.81 21.06
N SER A 444 -3.77 -6.87 21.80
CA SER A 444 -4.62 -8.06 21.93
C SER A 444 -5.99 -7.74 22.53
N ARG A 445 -6.02 -6.89 23.56
CA ARG A 445 -7.24 -6.44 24.22
C ARG A 445 -8.14 -5.64 23.26
N PHE A 446 -7.54 -4.70 22.53
CA PHE A 446 -8.24 -3.88 21.54
C PHE A 446 -8.88 -4.74 20.43
N LEU A 447 -8.10 -5.64 19.82
CA LEU A 447 -8.57 -6.50 18.74
C LEU A 447 -9.71 -7.43 19.20
N ASN A 448 -9.59 -8.01 20.39
CA ASN A 448 -10.63 -8.88 20.95
C ASN A 448 -11.98 -8.17 21.14
N GLN A 449 -11.94 -6.92 21.59
CA GLN A 449 -13.14 -6.12 21.85
C GLN A 449 -13.80 -5.60 20.57
N TYR A 450 -12.99 -5.11 19.61
CA TYR A 450 -13.50 -4.41 18.44
C TYR A 450 -13.57 -5.25 17.16
N LYS A 451 -13.07 -6.51 17.13
CA LYS A 451 -13.05 -7.34 15.90
C LYS A 451 -14.38 -7.39 15.14
N LYS A 452 -15.49 -7.61 15.85
CA LYS A 452 -16.83 -7.69 15.23
C LYS A 452 -17.28 -6.35 14.65
N VAL A 453 -16.93 -5.26 15.31
CA VAL A 453 -17.25 -3.88 14.87
C VAL A 453 -16.45 -3.55 13.62
N TYR A 454 -15.15 -3.87 13.61
CA TYR A 454 -14.26 -3.77 12.45
C TYR A 454 -14.78 -4.57 11.27
N ILE A 455 -15.04 -5.85 11.47
CA ILE A 455 -15.53 -6.74 10.43
C ILE A 455 -16.84 -6.23 9.86
N TYR A 456 -17.72 -5.58 10.63
CA TYR A 456 -19.01 -5.14 10.10
C TYR A 456 -18.96 -3.76 9.41
N PHE A 457 -18.38 -2.74 10.05
CA PHE A 457 -18.46 -1.34 9.57
C PHE A 457 -17.27 -0.88 8.73
N HIS A 458 -16.16 -1.61 8.71
CA HIS A 458 -14.98 -1.17 7.97
C HIS A 458 -15.16 -1.43 6.47
N ASP A 459 -15.09 -0.37 5.67
CA ASP A 459 -15.29 -0.41 4.20
C ASP A 459 -14.13 -1.09 3.48
N THR A 460 -12.90 -0.78 3.88
CA THR A 460 -11.67 -1.27 3.22
C THR A 460 -10.73 -1.98 4.20
N LEU A 461 -11.26 -2.98 4.90
CA LEU A 461 -10.58 -3.65 6.02
C LEU A 461 -9.27 -4.31 5.58
N ILE A 462 -9.32 -5.04 4.47
CA ILE A 462 -8.20 -5.81 3.93
C ILE A 462 -7.09 -4.86 3.47
N THR A 463 -7.42 -3.80 2.71
CA THR A 463 -6.41 -2.79 2.32
C THR A 463 -5.83 -2.11 3.55
N SER A 464 -6.64 -1.75 4.54
CA SER A 464 -6.17 -0.94 5.67
C SER A 464 -5.25 -1.72 6.60
N VAL A 465 -5.57 -2.99 6.87
CA VAL A 465 -4.69 -3.89 7.63
C VAL A 465 -3.40 -4.15 6.86
N LYS A 466 -3.48 -4.43 5.56
CA LYS A 466 -2.31 -4.65 4.70
C LYS A 466 -1.38 -3.44 4.70
N ASP A 467 -1.91 -2.26 4.40
CA ASP A 467 -1.15 -1.02 4.31
C ASP A 467 -0.52 -0.64 5.66
N LEU A 468 -1.21 -0.94 6.77
CA LEU A 468 -0.70 -0.76 8.12
C LEU A 468 0.46 -1.71 8.44
N LEU A 469 0.33 -3.01 8.11
CA LEU A 469 1.39 -4.00 8.31
C LEU A 469 2.61 -3.71 7.44
N VAL A 470 2.41 -3.24 6.20
CA VAL A 470 3.51 -2.81 5.32
C VAL A 470 4.21 -1.57 5.89
N TYR A 471 3.44 -0.57 6.35
CA TYR A 471 4.00 0.68 6.85
C TYR A 471 4.83 0.51 8.13
N TYR A 472 4.36 -0.35 9.05
CA TYR A 472 5.01 -0.63 10.34
C TYR A 472 5.80 -1.94 10.36
N TYR A 473 6.14 -2.51 9.20
CA TYR A 473 6.77 -3.83 9.15
C TYR A 473 8.01 -3.96 10.05
N ASP A 474 8.85 -2.93 10.08
CA ASP A 474 10.09 -2.87 10.87
C ASP A 474 9.87 -2.48 12.33
N ALA A 475 8.63 -2.25 12.77
CA ALA A 475 8.34 -1.84 14.14
C ALA A 475 8.72 -2.96 15.13
N PRO A 476 9.26 -2.62 16.32
CA PRO A 476 9.64 -3.62 17.34
C PRO A 476 8.51 -4.58 17.69
N LEU A 477 7.26 -4.11 17.72
CA LEU A 477 6.09 -4.92 18.06
C LEU A 477 5.88 -6.07 17.07
N LEU A 478 6.10 -5.82 15.78
CA LEU A 478 5.88 -6.79 14.71
C LEU A 478 7.13 -7.62 14.42
N SER A 479 8.32 -7.11 14.71
CA SER A 479 9.59 -7.82 14.47
C SER A 479 10.04 -8.71 15.63
N SER A 480 9.67 -8.38 16.88
CA SER A 480 10.19 -9.06 18.08
C SER A 480 9.66 -10.47 18.31
N THR A 481 8.41 -10.75 17.95
CA THR A 481 7.80 -12.09 18.09
C THR A 481 7.01 -12.42 16.84
N LEU A 482 7.31 -13.54 16.20
CA LEU A 482 6.59 -14.01 15.01
C LEU A 482 5.07 -14.13 15.28
N ASP A 483 4.68 -14.43 16.52
CA ASP A 483 3.28 -14.57 16.95
C ASP A 483 2.51 -13.25 17.09
N SER A 484 3.18 -12.09 17.22
CA SER A 484 2.47 -10.81 17.37
C SER A 484 1.70 -10.44 16.11
N LYS A 485 2.21 -10.83 14.93
CA LYS A 485 1.54 -10.62 13.64
C LYS A 485 0.23 -11.41 13.56
N LEU A 486 0.19 -12.61 14.15
CA LEU A 486 -1.01 -13.46 14.17
C LEU A 486 -2.18 -12.84 14.96
N GLN A 487 -1.96 -11.83 15.80
CA GLN A 487 -3.05 -11.13 16.48
C GLN A 487 -4.03 -10.46 15.52
N PHE A 488 -3.61 -10.12 14.30
CA PHE A 488 -4.46 -9.53 13.27
C PHE A 488 -5.32 -10.56 12.52
N LEU A 489 -5.00 -11.86 12.63
CA LEU A 489 -5.72 -12.94 11.95
C LEU A 489 -7.24 -12.91 12.20
N PRO A 490 -7.75 -12.70 13.43
CA PRO A 490 -9.19 -12.67 13.68
C PRO A 490 -9.95 -11.51 13.02
N LEU A 491 -9.26 -10.49 12.49
CA LEU A 491 -9.89 -9.44 11.70
C LEU A 491 -10.14 -9.87 10.25
N ILE A 492 -9.38 -10.85 9.77
CA ILE A 492 -9.43 -11.34 8.40
C ILE A 492 -10.21 -12.65 8.39
N ASP A 493 -11.05 -12.86 7.39
CA ASP A 493 -11.88 -14.06 7.32
C ASP A 493 -11.02 -15.33 7.23
N ASN A 494 -11.16 -16.22 8.22
CA ASN A 494 -10.44 -17.49 8.31
C ASN A 494 -10.63 -18.38 7.07
N LEU A 495 -11.74 -18.20 6.34
CA LEU A 495 -12.04 -18.97 5.13
C LEU A 495 -11.14 -18.60 3.93
N MET A 496 -10.57 -17.39 3.91
CA MET A 496 -9.76 -16.91 2.77
C MET A 496 -8.24 -17.12 2.97
N LEU A 497 -7.81 -17.37 4.21
CA LEU A 497 -6.41 -17.63 4.63
C LEU A 497 -6.16 -19.12 4.96
N PHE A 498 -6.75 -20.02 4.17
CA PHE A 498 -6.74 -21.47 4.40
C PHE A 498 -5.33 -22.05 4.66
N SER A 499 -4.29 -21.48 4.06
CA SER A 499 -2.91 -21.95 4.14
C SER A 499 -2.21 -21.62 5.47
N ILE A 500 -2.50 -20.50 6.14
CA ILE A 500 -2.02 -20.25 7.51
C ILE A 500 -2.64 -21.23 8.50
N ASN A 501 -3.95 -21.44 8.42
CA ASN A 501 -4.67 -22.31 9.36
C ASN A 501 -4.21 -23.77 9.26
N ASN A 502 -3.73 -24.18 8.08
CA ASN A 502 -3.17 -25.50 7.83
C ASN A 502 -1.64 -25.54 7.83
N PHE A 503 -0.96 -24.44 8.18
CA PHE A 503 0.49 -24.34 8.09
C PHE A 503 1.22 -25.48 8.80
N ASN A 504 0.77 -25.83 10.01
CA ASN A 504 1.34 -26.92 10.81
C ASN A 504 1.11 -28.32 10.21
N ASN A 505 0.16 -28.46 9.28
CA ASN A 505 -0.21 -29.72 8.63
C ASN A 505 0.46 -29.90 7.25
N ILE A 506 1.19 -28.89 6.75
CA ILE A 506 1.82 -28.95 5.43
C ILE A 506 3.20 -29.61 5.57
N PRO A 507 3.53 -30.60 4.72
CA PRO A 507 4.73 -31.42 4.88
C PRO A 507 6.06 -30.69 4.58
N SER A 508 6.05 -29.65 3.73
CA SER A 508 7.24 -28.85 3.41
C SER A 508 6.90 -27.37 3.20
N LEU A 509 7.90 -26.50 3.37
CA LEU A 509 7.75 -25.05 3.08
C LEU A 509 7.48 -24.80 1.60
N ASP A 510 8.07 -25.60 0.70
CA ASP A 510 7.85 -25.47 -0.73
C ASP A 510 6.40 -25.78 -1.10
N ASP A 511 5.81 -26.84 -0.52
CA ASP A 511 4.39 -27.17 -0.70
C ASP A 511 3.47 -26.07 -0.17
N TYR A 512 3.87 -25.36 0.88
CA TYR A 512 3.13 -24.21 1.38
C TYR A 512 3.07 -23.08 0.34
N PHE A 513 4.22 -22.69 -0.22
CA PHE A 513 4.26 -21.60 -1.21
C PHE A 513 3.57 -21.96 -2.52
N ILE A 514 3.64 -23.23 -2.96
CA ILE A 514 2.89 -23.73 -4.12
C ILE A 514 1.38 -23.60 -3.87
N ASN A 515 0.90 -24.05 -2.71
CA ASN A 515 -0.53 -23.97 -2.36
C ASN A 515 -1.02 -22.52 -2.18
N LEU A 516 -0.14 -21.63 -1.71
CA LEU A 516 -0.45 -20.21 -1.54
C LEU A 516 -0.63 -19.50 -2.90
N ILE A 517 0.27 -19.74 -3.85
CA ILE A 517 0.33 -19.01 -5.13
C ILE A 517 -0.51 -19.66 -6.22
N GLY A 518 -0.64 -20.99 -6.23
CA GLY A 518 -1.38 -21.74 -7.26
C GLY A 518 -2.78 -21.19 -7.57
N PRO A 519 -3.60 -20.79 -6.58
CA PRO A 519 -4.89 -20.14 -6.84
C PRO A 519 -4.75 -18.80 -7.59
N LEU A 520 -3.78 -17.97 -7.24
CA LEU A 520 -3.53 -16.69 -7.92
C LEU A 520 -3.07 -16.92 -9.37
N GLU A 521 -2.14 -17.87 -9.56
CA GLU A 521 -1.66 -18.28 -10.89
C GLU A 521 -2.80 -18.72 -11.81
N SER A 522 -3.76 -19.49 -11.28
CA SER A 522 -4.91 -19.97 -12.04
C SER A 522 -5.86 -18.85 -12.50
N ILE A 523 -5.96 -17.77 -11.73
CA ILE A 523 -6.85 -16.62 -12.03
C ILE A 523 -6.14 -15.64 -12.99
N VAL A 524 -4.83 -15.45 -12.85
CA VAL A 524 -3.99 -14.54 -13.67
C VAL A 524 -3.74 -15.09 -15.08
N ASN A 525 -4.54 -16.07 -15.53
CA ASN A 525 -4.30 -16.79 -16.77
C ASN A 525 -4.28 -15.87 -18.01
N LEU A 526 -3.08 -15.60 -18.52
CA LEU A 526 -2.84 -14.78 -19.72
C LEU A 526 -3.45 -15.40 -21.00
N HIS A 527 -3.89 -16.66 -20.96
CA HIS A 527 -4.38 -17.41 -22.12
C HIS A 527 -5.92 -17.36 -22.29
N ASP A 528 -6.70 -16.99 -21.26
CA ASP A 528 -8.16 -16.80 -21.37
C ASP A 528 -8.56 -15.38 -20.90
N PRO A 529 -8.78 -14.41 -21.83
CA PRO A 529 -9.13 -13.04 -21.47
C PRO A 529 -10.51 -12.90 -20.82
N ASN A 530 -11.37 -13.93 -20.88
CA ASN A 530 -12.75 -13.89 -20.39
C ASN A 530 -12.93 -14.52 -19.00
N VAL A 531 -11.85 -14.93 -18.32
CA VAL A 531 -11.90 -15.49 -16.96
C VAL A 531 -12.53 -14.49 -15.97
N MET A 532 -12.25 -13.20 -16.17
CA MET A 532 -12.73 -12.12 -15.30
C MET A 532 -14.26 -11.95 -15.35
N ASP A 533 -14.85 -12.01 -16.55
CA ASP A 533 -16.29 -11.89 -16.72
C ASP A 533 -17.01 -13.09 -16.11
N LYS A 534 -16.51 -14.31 -16.31
CA LYS A 534 -17.10 -15.54 -15.74
C LYS A 534 -17.15 -15.51 -14.20
N ILE A 535 -16.15 -14.94 -13.54
CA ILE A 535 -16.07 -14.87 -12.08
C ILE A 535 -16.97 -13.75 -11.53
N LEU A 536 -16.96 -12.56 -12.15
CA LEU A 536 -17.75 -11.41 -11.73
C LEU A 536 -19.27 -11.68 -11.79
N TYR A 537 -19.76 -12.35 -12.83
CA TYR A 537 -21.19 -12.65 -12.99
C TYR A 537 -21.69 -13.84 -12.16
N SER A 538 -20.80 -14.58 -11.50
CA SER A 538 -21.18 -15.77 -10.72
C SER A 538 -21.91 -15.44 -9.41
N ASN A 539 -21.71 -14.24 -8.84
CA ASN A 539 -22.27 -13.85 -7.54
C ASN A 539 -22.50 -12.32 -7.41
N PRO A 540 -23.61 -11.76 -7.94
CA PRO A 540 -23.86 -10.31 -7.90
C PRO A 540 -24.00 -9.74 -6.47
N GLU A 541 -24.54 -10.51 -5.53
CA GLU A 541 -24.68 -10.08 -4.12
C GLU A 541 -23.32 -9.89 -3.41
N LYS A 542 -22.27 -10.52 -3.93
CA LYS A 542 -20.93 -10.44 -3.35
C LYS A 542 -20.19 -9.14 -3.69
N ILE A 543 -20.61 -8.41 -4.72
CA ILE A 543 -19.99 -7.13 -5.13
C ILE A 543 -20.13 -6.06 -4.03
N LEU A 544 -21.27 -6.03 -3.34
CA LEU A 544 -21.54 -5.08 -2.27
C LEU A 544 -20.72 -5.39 -1.01
N SER A 545 -20.47 -6.67 -0.72
CA SER A 545 -19.79 -7.13 0.49
C SER A 545 -18.27 -7.22 0.36
N TYR A 546 -17.72 -7.58 -0.80
CA TYR A 546 -16.26 -7.68 -1.01
C TYR A 546 -15.60 -6.35 -1.29
N GLU A 547 -14.53 -6.05 -0.56
CA GLU A 547 -13.73 -4.84 -0.74
C GLU A 547 -13.29 -4.61 -2.18
N PHE A 548 -12.84 -5.68 -2.85
CA PHE A 548 -12.35 -5.63 -4.22
C PHE A 548 -13.38 -6.27 -5.17
N PRO A 549 -13.84 -5.56 -6.20
CA PRO A 549 -14.67 -6.17 -7.24
C PRO A 549 -13.83 -7.11 -8.13
N ASN A 550 -12.54 -6.81 -8.30
CA ASN A 550 -11.63 -7.59 -9.13
C ASN A 550 -11.12 -8.82 -8.35
N PRO A 551 -11.39 -10.07 -8.80
CA PRO A 551 -10.94 -11.27 -8.10
C PRO A 551 -9.42 -11.46 -8.07
N VAL A 552 -8.68 -10.95 -9.06
CA VAL A 552 -7.20 -10.96 -9.05
C VAL A 552 -6.69 -10.06 -7.95
N GLU A 553 -7.24 -8.84 -7.85
CA GLU A 553 -6.87 -7.88 -6.82
C GLU A 553 -7.24 -8.41 -5.43
N ASP A 554 -8.44 -8.99 -5.29
CA ASP A 554 -8.88 -9.63 -4.05
C ASP A 554 -7.87 -10.70 -3.61
N LYS A 555 -7.60 -11.68 -4.47
CA LYS A 555 -6.70 -12.79 -4.12
C LYS A 555 -5.26 -12.34 -3.89
N LEU A 556 -4.75 -11.40 -4.69
CA LEU A 556 -3.42 -10.82 -4.51
C LEU A 556 -3.26 -10.16 -3.14
N ASN A 557 -4.26 -9.37 -2.70
CA ASN A 557 -4.22 -8.73 -1.39
C ASN A 557 -4.26 -9.75 -0.25
N TYR A 558 -5.03 -10.84 -0.38
CA TYR A 558 -5.00 -11.93 0.61
C TYR A 558 -3.67 -12.66 0.66
N VAL A 559 -3.05 -12.98 -0.49
CA VAL A 559 -1.73 -13.62 -0.55
C VAL A 559 -0.67 -12.73 0.11
N VAL A 560 -0.66 -11.42 -0.19
CA VAL A 560 0.27 -10.47 0.44
C VAL A 560 0.03 -10.38 1.95
N LEU A 561 -1.22 -10.29 2.40
CA LEU A 561 -1.54 -10.31 3.83
C LEU A 561 -1.07 -11.58 4.51
N GLU A 562 -1.25 -12.73 3.87
CA GLU A 562 -0.82 -14.01 4.41
C GLU A 562 0.69 -14.05 4.61
N LEU A 563 1.47 -13.61 3.61
CA LEU A 563 2.93 -13.50 3.70
C LEU A 563 3.40 -12.52 4.78
N LEU A 564 2.62 -11.46 5.03
CA LEU A 564 2.91 -10.51 6.11
C LEU A 564 2.65 -11.13 7.49
N LEU A 565 1.59 -11.92 7.62
CA LEU A 565 1.14 -12.49 8.90
C LEU A 565 1.85 -13.77 9.30
N ILE A 566 2.34 -14.54 8.33
CA ILE A 566 2.91 -15.85 8.60
C ILE A 566 4.16 -15.75 9.50
N PRO A 567 4.26 -16.61 10.55
CA PRO A 567 5.35 -16.59 11.51
C PRO A 567 6.59 -17.31 10.97
N ILE A 568 7.07 -16.91 9.79
CA ILE A 568 8.32 -17.36 9.17
C ILE A 568 9.30 -16.18 9.17
N ASP A 569 10.59 -16.48 9.22
CA ASP A 569 11.65 -15.50 9.04
C ASP A 569 11.68 -14.92 7.63
N ASP A 570 12.16 -13.69 7.52
CA ASP A 570 12.12 -12.92 6.28
C ASP A 570 13.00 -13.54 5.18
N GLN A 571 14.08 -14.25 5.55
CA GLN A 571 14.94 -14.95 4.61
C GLN A 571 14.23 -16.17 4.01
N SER A 572 13.66 -17.05 4.84
CA SER A 572 12.91 -18.21 4.35
C SER A 572 11.69 -17.82 3.51
N LYS A 573 11.06 -16.67 3.77
CA LYS A 573 9.99 -16.14 2.90
C LYS A 573 10.49 -15.83 1.50
N VAL A 574 11.60 -15.10 1.40
CA VAL A 574 12.21 -14.75 0.11
C VAL A 574 12.72 -16.00 -0.61
N ASP A 575 13.42 -16.88 0.11
CA ASP A 575 14.02 -18.09 -0.44
C ASP A 575 12.94 -19.06 -0.93
N GLY A 576 11.86 -19.27 -0.16
CA GLY A 576 10.74 -20.13 -0.56
C GLY A 576 9.98 -19.61 -1.79
N LEU A 577 9.81 -18.29 -1.91
CA LEU A 577 9.21 -17.68 -3.10
C LEU A 577 10.13 -17.74 -4.33
N LEU A 578 11.44 -17.56 -4.15
CA LEU A 578 12.42 -17.68 -5.24
C LEU A 578 12.63 -19.13 -5.68
N ASN A 579 12.55 -20.10 -4.77
CA ASN A 579 12.68 -21.52 -5.08
C ASN A 579 11.64 -22.00 -6.09
N LEU A 580 10.47 -21.34 -6.18
CA LEU A 580 9.46 -21.63 -7.20
C LEU A 580 9.95 -21.33 -8.64
N LEU A 581 11.01 -20.54 -8.80
CA LEU A 581 11.66 -20.27 -10.10
C LEU A 581 12.78 -21.28 -10.41
N ASN A 582 13.24 -22.06 -9.43
CA ASN A 582 14.30 -23.03 -9.64
C ASN A 582 13.75 -24.24 -10.39
N TYR A 583 14.25 -24.47 -11.60
CA TYR A 583 13.93 -25.64 -12.40
C TYR A 583 15.22 -26.41 -12.72
N THR A 584 15.38 -27.59 -12.14
CA THR A 584 16.47 -28.50 -12.51
C THR A 584 15.94 -29.60 -13.42
N LEU A 585 16.45 -29.69 -14.65
CA LEU A 585 16.28 -30.86 -15.52
C LEU A 585 17.03 -32.05 -14.90
N VAL A 586 16.42 -32.77 -13.96
CA VAL A 586 16.98 -34.04 -13.47
C VAL A 586 16.16 -35.19 -14.05
N GLN A 587 16.87 -36.09 -14.74
CA GLN A 587 16.36 -37.35 -15.24
C GLN A 587 16.01 -38.28 -14.05
N GLU A 588 14.74 -38.69 -13.97
CA GLU A 588 14.10 -39.72 -13.11
C GLU A 588 13.98 -39.50 -11.57
N PRO A 589 13.06 -40.20 -10.87
CA PRO A 589 11.61 -40.23 -11.03
C PRO A 589 10.96 -39.73 -9.72
N TYR A 590 10.87 -38.42 -9.53
CA TYR A 590 9.97 -37.80 -8.55
C TYR A 590 8.87 -37.04 -9.30
N PRO A 591 7.61 -37.04 -8.81
CA PRO A 591 6.47 -36.61 -9.60
C PRO A 591 6.47 -35.09 -9.77
N TYR A 592 6.69 -34.65 -11.01
CA TYR A 592 6.19 -33.39 -11.60
C TYR A 592 6.53 -32.06 -10.89
N GLN A 593 7.74 -31.54 -11.09
CA GLN A 593 7.90 -30.08 -11.19
C GLN A 593 7.76 -29.70 -12.66
N LYS A 594 6.62 -29.09 -13.02
CA LYS A 594 6.47 -28.43 -14.32
C LYS A 594 7.49 -27.28 -14.42
N PRO A 595 8.02 -26.96 -15.60
CA PRO A 595 8.74 -25.69 -15.76
C PRO A 595 7.84 -24.55 -15.27
N PRO A 596 8.41 -23.51 -14.63
CA PRO A 596 7.62 -22.37 -14.19
C PRO A 596 6.86 -21.78 -15.38
N CYS A 597 5.64 -21.29 -15.17
CA CYS A 597 4.83 -20.67 -16.22
C CYS A 597 4.93 -19.14 -16.17
N SER A 598 4.61 -18.47 -17.28
CA SER A 598 4.63 -17.00 -17.34
C SER A 598 3.67 -16.36 -16.32
N ASN A 599 2.54 -17.03 -16.04
CA ASN A 599 1.57 -16.63 -15.02
C ASN A 599 2.17 -16.63 -13.61
N LEU A 600 3.02 -17.62 -13.29
CA LEU A 600 3.69 -17.73 -12.00
C LEU A 600 4.70 -16.59 -11.81
N VAL A 601 5.51 -16.30 -12.83
CA VAL A 601 6.49 -15.20 -12.80
C VAL A 601 5.79 -13.85 -12.64
N LEU A 602 4.70 -13.65 -13.37
CA LEU A 602 3.89 -12.44 -13.24
C LEU A 602 3.32 -12.30 -11.82
N SER A 603 2.76 -13.38 -11.27
CA SER A 603 2.21 -13.40 -9.91
C SER A 603 3.27 -13.09 -8.85
N LEU A 604 4.44 -13.73 -8.94
CA LEU A 604 5.57 -13.47 -8.04
C LEU A 604 6.05 -12.02 -8.14
N SER A 605 6.17 -11.48 -9.35
CA SER A 605 6.59 -10.09 -9.56
C SER A 605 5.62 -9.08 -8.91
N MET A 606 4.31 -9.32 -9.02
CA MET A 606 3.27 -8.50 -8.39
C MET A 606 3.34 -8.62 -6.86
N ILE A 607 3.52 -9.82 -6.32
CA ILE A 607 3.65 -10.04 -4.87
C ILE A 607 4.85 -9.26 -4.31
N PHE A 608 6.05 -9.45 -4.87
CA PHE A 608 7.26 -8.75 -4.41
C PHE A 608 7.15 -7.23 -4.54
N SER A 609 6.43 -6.72 -5.56
CA SER A 609 6.20 -5.28 -5.71
C SER A 609 5.40 -4.65 -4.56
N LEU A 610 4.55 -5.44 -3.89
CA LEU A 610 3.68 -5.00 -2.81
C LEU A 610 4.24 -5.30 -1.41
N LEU A 611 5.27 -6.14 -1.31
CA LEU A 611 5.90 -6.49 -0.03
C LEU A 611 6.76 -5.33 0.53
N PRO A 612 7.02 -5.29 1.85
CA PRO A 612 7.83 -4.29 2.54
C PRO A 612 9.26 -4.14 1.99
N ASN A 613 9.89 -2.98 2.26
CA ASN A 613 11.23 -2.70 1.78
C ASN A 613 12.31 -3.61 2.39
N ALA A 614 12.14 -4.09 3.63
CA ALA A 614 13.05 -5.06 4.26
C ALA A 614 13.18 -6.34 3.41
N LEU A 615 12.04 -6.89 2.96
CA LEU A 615 12.04 -8.06 2.07
C LEU A 615 12.65 -7.76 0.70
N HIS A 616 12.49 -6.54 0.18
CA HIS A 616 13.14 -6.11 -1.06
C HIS A 616 14.67 -6.11 -0.94
N THR A 617 15.23 -5.64 0.18
CA THR A 617 16.69 -5.66 0.37
C THR A 617 17.25 -7.08 0.40
N ILE A 618 16.57 -8.00 1.11
CA ILE A 618 16.95 -9.42 1.15
C ILE A 618 16.80 -10.07 -0.24
N LEU A 619 15.73 -9.74 -0.97
CA LEU A 619 15.51 -10.20 -2.33
C LEU A 619 16.67 -9.82 -3.25
N LEU A 620 17.16 -8.58 -3.19
CA LEU A 620 18.28 -8.13 -4.01
C LEU A 620 19.58 -8.88 -3.69
N ASP A 621 19.88 -9.07 -2.40
CA ASP A 621 21.08 -9.81 -1.97
C ASP A 621 21.01 -11.27 -2.46
N ARG A 622 19.87 -11.94 -2.26
CA ARG A 622 19.65 -13.30 -2.74
C ARG A 622 19.70 -13.42 -4.26
N LEU A 623 19.03 -12.52 -4.98
CA LEU A 623 19.08 -12.47 -6.44
C LEU A 623 20.50 -12.28 -6.93
N SER A 624 21.28 -11.38 -6.33
CA SER A 624 22.69 -11.19 -6.72
C SER A 624 23.50 -12.48 -6.54
N SER A 625 23.34 -13.17 -5.39
CA SER A 625 24.05 -14.44 -5.14
C SER A 625 23.65 -15.55 -6.11
N LYS A 626 22.35 -15.69 -6.41
CA LYS A 626 21.83 -16.69 -7.35
C LYS A 626 22.22 -16.38 -8.79
N PHE A 627 22.19 -15.12 -9.19
CA PHE A 627 22.69 -14.71 -10.50
C PHE A 627 24.18 -14.98 -10.65
N ILE A 628 25.01 -14.75 -9.62
CA ILE A 628 26.44 -15.08 -9.66
C ILE A 628 26.65 -16.59 -9.85
N GLU A 629 25.91 -17.42 -9.08
CA GLU A 629 25.95 -18.87 -9.22
C GLU A 629 25.56 -19.31 -10.65
N LEU A 630 24.46 -18.77 -11.18
CA LEU A 630 23.98 -19.08 -12.53
C LEU A 630 24.92 -18.58 -13.63
N LEU A 631 25.52 -17.39 -13.48
CA LEU A 631 26.52 -16.85 -14.40
C LEU A 631 27.79 -17.70 -14.41
N SER A 632 28.23 -18.20 -13.26
CA SER A 632 29.40 -19.09 -13.18
C SER A 632 29.20 -20.44 -13.87
N ASN A 633 27.94 -20.89 -13.97
CA ASN A 633 27.54 -22.14 -14.61
C ASN A 633 27.23 -21.98 -16.11
N LEU A 634 27.25 -20.76 -16.66
CA LEU A 634 27.10 -20.48 -18.09
C LEU A 634 28.38 -20.81 -18.88
N ASN A 635 28.91 -22.02 -18.69
CA ASN A 635 30.01 -22.55 -19.49
C ASN A 635 29.42 -23.39 -20.64
N GLY A 636 28.82 -22.71 -21.61
CA GLY A 636 28.21 -23.35 -22.78
C GLY A 636 27.31 -22.40 -23.57
N PHE A 637 27.29 -22.57 -24.90
CA PHE A 637 26.60 -21.71 -25.86
C PHE A 637 25.11 -21.46 -25.56
N ILE A 638 24.67 -20.23 -25.78
CA ILE A 638 23.25 -19.89 -25.94
C ILE A 638 22.89 -20.13 -27.42
N ASP A 639 22.48 -21.35 -27.78
CA ASP A 639 22.15 -21.72 -29.17
C ASP A 639 20.94 -20.97 -29.78
N LYS A 640 20.27 -20.07 -29.03
CA LYS A 640 19.08 -19.33 -29.48
C LYS A 640 19.04 -17.90 -28.94
N GLU A 641 19.76 -16.99 -29.57
CA GLU A 641 19.72 -15.54 -29.35
C GLU A 641 18.28 -14.96 -29.36
N TYR A 642 17.36 -15.59 -30.10
CA TYR A 642 15.95 -15.21 -30.18
C TYR A 642 15.16 -15.41 -28.87
N ASN A 643 15.55 -16.32 -27.99
CA ASN A 643 14.80 -16.63 -26.77
C ASN A 643 15.00 -15.60 -25.64
N TYR A 644 16.08 -14.80 -25.70
CA TYR A 644 16.34 -13.73 -24.74
C TYR A 644 15.72 -12.39 -25.14
N ASN A 645 15.28 -12.23 -26.39
CA ASN A 645 14.87 -10.93 -26.94
C ASN A 645 13.39 -10.84 -27.35
N ASN A 646 12.65 -11.95 -27.50
CA ASN A 646 11.29 -11.93 -28.06
C ASN A 646 10.22 -12.47 -27.09
N TYR A 647 9.89 -11.65 -26.08
CA TYR A 647 8.94 -11.98 -25.03
C TYR A 647 7.47 -11.93 -25.48
N SER A 648 7.16 -11.22 -26.58
CA SER A 648 5.80 -11.06 -27.11
C SER A 648 5.33 -12.20 -28.01
N THR A 649 6.24 -13.04 -28.52
CA THR A 649 5.95 -14.13 -29.47
C THR A 649 6.11 -15.52 -28.87
N ASN A 650 6.53 -15.63 -27.61
CA ASN A 650 6.82 -16.90 -26.94
C ASN A 650 5.54 -17.58 -26.39
N ILE A 651 4.53 -17.75 -27.24
CA ILE A 651 3.26 -18.45 -26.96
C ILE A 651 3.49 -19.93 -26.53
N LYS A 652 4.73 -20.44 -26.67
CA LYS A 652 5.12 -21.83 -26.38
C LYS A 652 5.98 -22.03 -25.13
N GLU A 653 6.30 -20.97 -24.36
CA GLU A 653 7.09 -21.06 -23.11
C GLU A 653 8.39 -21.91 -23.20
N ASN A 654 9.16 -21.78 -24.29
CA ASN A 654 10.35 -22.61 -24.54
C ASN A 654 11.61 -22.15 -23.77
N PHE A 655 11.46 -21.78 -22.49
CA PHE A 655 12.60 -21.46 -21.64
C PHE A 655 13.25 -22.76 -21.14
N THR A 656 14.55 -22.90 -21.38
CA THR A 656 15.29 -24.16 -21.16
C THR A 656 16.30 -24.08 -20.01
N THR A 657 16.69 -22.86 -19.62
CA THR A 657 17.70 -22.62 -18.57
C THR A 657 17.13 -21.79 -17.43
N PRO A 658 17.48 -22.06 -16.16
CA PRO A 658 17.02 -21.28 -15.00
C PRO A 658 17.28 -19.78 -15.13
N ILE A 659 18.43 -19.37 -15.69
CA ILE A 659 18.78 -17.96 -15.81
C ILE A 659 17.77 -17.15 -16.65
N GLN A 660 17.13 -17.76 -17.64
CA GLN A 660 16.09 -17.12 -18.45
C GLN A 660 14.87 -16.76 -17.60
N TRP A 661 14.47 -17.64 -16.68
CA TRP A 661 13.35 -17.40 -15.77
C TRP A 661 13.65 -16.29 -14.75
N TYR A 662 14.89 -16.23 -14.26
CA TYR A 662 15.34 -15.15 -13.40
C TYR A 662 15.43 -13.80 -14.13
N CYS A 663 15.92 -13.75 -15.37
CA CYS A 663 15.88 -12.54 -16.20
C CYS A 663 14.44 -12.08 -16.46
N TYR A 664 13.54 -13.02 -16.77
CA TYR A 664 12.13 -12.75 -16.99
C TYR A 664 11.46 -12.21 -15.72
N PHE A 665 11.75 -12.81 -14.56
CA PHE A 665 11.30 -12.31 -13.27
C PHE A 665 11.80 -10.90 -12.97
N LEU A 666 13.09 -10.61 -13.18
CA LEU A 666 13.66 -9.29 -12.96
C LEU A 666 12.98 -8.22 -13.84
N ASN A 667 12.71 -8.55 -15.10
CA ASN A 667 12.02 -7.64 -16.02
C ASN A 667 10.63 -7.26 -15.51
N TYR A 668 9.80 -8.24 -15.12
CA TYR A 668 8.48 -7.93 -14.57
C TYR A 668 8.53 -7.29 -13.19
N TYR A 669 9.46 -7.73 -12.33
CA TYR A 669 9.63 -7.17 -11.00
C TYR A 669 9.94 -5.67 -11.09
N PHE A 670 10.96 -5.30 -11.86
CA PHE A 670 11.31 -3.89 -12.07
C PHE A 670 10.35 -3.16 -13.01
N LEU A 671 9.40 -3.83 -13.67
CA LEU A 671 8.31 -3.15 -14.37
C LEU A 671 7.20 -2.72 -13.39
N TYR A 672 6.91 -3.54 -12.37
CA TYR A 672 5.81 -3.29 -11.41
C TYR A 672 6.28 -2.68 -10.07
N CYS A 673 7.57 -2.74 -9.72
CA CYS A 673 8.06 -2.24 -8.44
C CYS A 673 7.81 -0.73 -8.26
N PRO A 674 7.66 -0.21 -7.03
CA PRO A 674 7.64 1.24 -6.78
C PRO A 674 8.82 2.00 -7.41
N ILE A 675 8.62 3.29 -7.73
CA ILE A 675 9.66 4.12 -8.39
C ILE A 675 10.92 4.22 -7.54
N GLU A 676 10.80 4.34 -6.22
CA GLU A 676 11.95 4.36 -5.29
C GLU A 676 12.82 3.10 -5.32
N ARG A 677 12.26 1.96 -5.75
CA ARG A 677 13.03 0.72 -5.88
C ARG A 677 13.78 0.64 -7.20
N LEU A 678 13.42 1.44 -8.21
CA LEU A 678 14.12 1.44 -9.49
C LEU A 678 15.63 1.74 -9.34
N PRO A 679 16.06 2.76 -8.57
CA PRO A 679 17.48 3.00 -8.30
C PRO A 679 18.24 1.77 -7.79
N THR A 680 17.59 0.82 -7.11
CA THR A 680 18.26 -0.41 -6.63
C THR A 680 18.66 -1.38 -7.75
N LEU A 681 18.21 -1.16 -9.00
CA LEU A 681 18.79 -1.84 -10.15
C LEU A 681 20.28 -1.50 -10.32
N TYR A 682 20.67 -0.25 -10.03
CA TYR A 682 22.09 0.14 -10.02
C TYR A 682 22.89 -0.69 -9.03
N THR A 683 22.38 -0.90 -7.81
CA THR A 683 23.07 -1.71 -6.79
C THR A 683 23.19 -3.17 -7.20
N LEU A 684 22.15 -3.74 -7.84
CA LEU A 684 22.20 -5.08 -8.40
C LEU A 684 23.31 -5.19 -9.47
N ILE A 685 23.34 -4.27 -10.43
CA ILE A 685 24.33 -4.26 -11.51
C ILE A 685 25.75 -4.08 -10.94
N ASN A 686 25.93 -3.17 -9.98
CA ASN A 686 27.22 -2.93 -9.35
C ASN A 686 27.74 -4.15 -8.56
N ASN A 687 26.85 -4.88 -7.89
CA ASN A 687 27.21 -6.13 -7.21
C ASN A 687 27.61 -7.24 -8.20
N LEU A 688 27.03 -7.24 -9.40
CA LEU A 688 27.33 -8.22 -10.45
C LEU A 688 28.59 -7.88 -11.26
N ARG A 689 28.95 -6.59 -11.38
CA ARG A 689 30.13 -6.09 -12.13
C ARG A 689 31.39 -6.97 -11.99
N PRO A 690 31.89 -7.32 -10.79
CA PRO A 690 33.15 -8.08 -10.66
C PRO A 690 33.09 -9.52 -11.22
N TYR A 691 31.90 -10.03 -11.55
CA TYR A 691 31.70 -11.38 -12.08
C TYR A 691 31.39 -11.42 -13.59
N ILE A 692 31.24 -10.27 -14.22
CA ILE A 692 30.98 -10.16 -15.67
C ILE A 692 32.32 -10.20 -16.41
N LYS A 693 32.73 -11.39 -16.86
CA LYS A 693 34.00 -11.62 -17.56
C LYS A 693 33.86 -11.72 -19.09
N ASN A 694 32.72 -12.18 -19.58
CA ASN A 694 32.53 -12.45 -21.01
C ASN A 694 31.42 -11.58 -21.62
N ILE A 695 31.43 -11.41 -22.95
CA ILE A 695 30.40 -10.67 -23.70
C ILE A 695 29.00 -11.26 -23.48
N GLN A 696 28.89 -12.59 -23.34
CA GLN A 696 27.62 -13.24 -23.05
C GLN A 696 27.04 -12.81 -21.69
N HIS A 697 27.87 -12.67 -20.66
CA HIS A 697 27.44 -12.16 -19.36
C HIS A 697 26.96 -10.70 -19.50
N TYR A 698 27.68 -9.89 -20.27
CA TYR A 698 27.27 -8.52 -20.56
C TYR A 698 25.93 -8.46 -21.31
N PHE A 699 25.73 -9.31 -22.32
CA PHE A 699 24.50 -9.36 -23.11
C PHE A 699 23.28 -9.76 -22.25
N THR A 700 23.42 -10.73 -21.35
CA THR A 700 22.35 -11.08 -20.39
C THR A 700 21.97 -9.90 -19.50
N MET A 701 22.95 -9.12 -19.03
CA MET A 701 22.69 -7.90 -18.26
C MET A 701 21.99 -6.82 -19.09
N MET A 702 22.40 -6.65 -20.35
CA MET A 702 21.75 -5.73 -21.29
C MET A 702 20.28 -6.09 -21.52
N SER A 703 19.96 -7.38 -21.62
CA SER A 703 18.58 -7.84 -21.82
C SER A 703 17.64 -7.43 -20.67
N ILE A 704 18.17 -7.28 -19.44
CA ILE A 704 17.40 -6.82 -18.28
C ILE A 704 17.21 -5.30 -18.34
N VAL A 705 18.29 -4.54 -18.58
CA VAL A 705 18.25 -3.08 -18.53
C VAL A 705 17.47 -2.49 -19.70
N ALA A 706 17.63 -3.05 -20.91
CA ALA A 706 17.04 -2.49 -22.13
C ALA A 706 15.51 -2.37 -22.07
N VAL A 707 14.83 -3.38 -21.51
CA VAL A 707 13.36 -3.40 -21.36
C VAL A 707 12.87 -2.32 -20.39
N LEU A 708 13.69 -1.95 -19.40
CA LEU A 708 13.33 -1.03 -18.33
C LEU A 708 13.65 0.44 -18.66
N MET A 709 14.45 0.71 -19.69
CA MET A 709 14.83 2.07 -20.11
C MET A 709 13.66 3.05 -20.26
N PRO A 710 12.50 2.68 -20.86
CA PRO A 710 11.37 3.60 -20.99
C PRO A 710 10.80 4.04 -19.64
N ARG A 711 10.91 3.19 -18.61
CA ARG A 711 10.41 3.44 -17.26
C ARG A 711 11.21 4.51 -16.52
N TYR A 712 12.52 4.54 -16.73
CA TYR A 712 13.41 5.55 -16.16
C TYR A 712 13.26 6.93 -16.81
N GLY A 713 12.72 7.01 -18.02
CA GLY A 713 12.47 8.28 -18.71
C GLY A 713 13.70 9.20 -18.74
N SER A 714 13.58 10.42 -18.25
CA SER A 714 14.67 11.42 -18.17
C SER A 714 15.25 11.56 -16.75
N THR A 715 15.28 10.49 -15.96
CA THR A 715 15.78 10.54 -14.58
C THR A 715 17.30 10.49 -14.53
N PRO A 716 17.94 11.08 -13.50
CA PRO A 716 19.39 11.00 -13.30
C PRO A 716 19.89 9.55 -13.10
N HIS A 717 19.04 8.67 -12.57
CA HIS A 717 19.37 7.26 -12.36
C HIS A 717 19.65 6.49 -13.65
N LEU A 718 18.96 6.84 -14.75
CA LEU A 718 19.24 6.28 -16.08
C LEU A 718 20.70 6.53 -16.50
N VAL A 719 21.18 7.76 -16.25
CA VAL A 719 22.56 8.17 -16.58
C VAL A 719 23.56 7.36 -15.77
N GLN A 720 23.28 7.13 -14.49
CA GLN A 720 24.14 6.31 -13.61
C GLN A 720 24.21 4.86 -14.06
N ILE A 721 23.07 4.26 -14.42
CA ILE A 721 23.00 2.86 -14.89
C ILE A 721 23.73 2.70 -16.22
N ILE A 722 23.50 3.60 -17.17
CA ILE A 722 24.20 3.56 -18.47
C ILE A 722 25.70 3.81 -18.29
N GLY A 723 26.08 4.73 -17.39
CA GLY A 723 27.48 4.93 -17.02
C GLY A 723 28.14 3.65 -16.54
N LEU A 724 27.50 2.90 -15.63
CA LEU A 724 28.01 1.60 -15.19
C LEU A 724 28.12 0.57 -16.32
N LEU A 725 27.11 0.48 -17.19
CA LEU A 725 27.15 -0.45 -18.32
C LEU A 725 28.34 -0.16 -19.25
N LEU A 726 28.61 1.12 -19.52
CA LEU A 726 29.74 1.53 -20.33
C LEU A 726 31.09 1.24 -19.65
N GLU A 727 31.19 1.39 -18.33
CA GLU A 727 32.38 0.97 -17.58
C GLU A 727 32.61 -0.55 -17.65
N ILE A 728 31.56 -1.36 -17.49
CA ILE A 728 31.66 -2.82 -17.61
C ILE A 728 32.09 -3.21 -19.03
N LEU A 729 31.53 -2.58 -20.06
CA LEU A 729 31.91 -2.84 -21.45
C LEU A 729 33.40 -2.51 -21.69
N LYS A 730 33.91 -1.45 -21.06
CA LYS A 730 35.34 -1.10 -21.11
C LYS A 730 36.21 -2.19 -20.50
N ASP A 731 35.84 -2.69 -19.32
CA ASP A 731 36.57 -3.75 -18.62
C ASP A 731 36.66 -5.03 -19.49
N ILE A 732 35.55 -5.45 -20.10
CA ILE A 732 35.48 -6.63 -20.97
C ILE A 732 36.24 -6.43 -22.29
N SER A 733 36.14 -5.24 -22.88
CA SER A 733 36.85 -4.92 -24.14
C SER A 733 38.38 -4.99 -23.99
N LEU A 734 38.92 -4.78 -22.79
CA LEU A 734 40.35 -4.93 -22.50
C LEU A 734 40.74 -6.41 -22.45
N GLU A 735 39.93 -7.27 -21.84
CA GLU A 735 40.19 -8.72 -21.76
C GLU A 735 40.13 -9.40 -23.15
N ILE A 736 39.20 -8.98 -24.02
CA ILE A 736 39.10 -9.48 -25.40
C ILE A 736 40.31 -9.05 -26.25
N GLU A 737 40.81 -7.83 -26.06
CA GLU A 737 42.03 -7.38 -26.75
C GLU A 737 43.26 -8.16 -26.30
N VAL A 738 43.39 -8.45 -25.00
CA VAL A 738 44.51 -9.25 -24.47
C VAL A 738 44.48 -10.68 -25.04
N SER A 739 43.31 -11.33 -25.06
CA SER A 739 43.14 -12.68 -25.62
C SER A 739 43.35 -12.74 -27.15
N LEU A 740 42.94 -11.70 -27.90
CA LEU A 740 43.23 -11.58 -29.33
C LEU A 740 44.72 -11.33 -29.61
N LEU A 741 45.40 -10.56 -28.76
CA LEU A 741 46.84 -10.29 -28.87
C LEU A 741 47.67 -11.55 -28.60
N GLU A 742 47.28 -12.38 -27.63
CA GLU A 742 47.92 -13.67 -27.34
C GLU A 742 47.80 -14.65 -28.52
N GLN A 743 46.68 -14.66 -29.26
CA GLN A 743 46.53 -15.47 -30.48
C GLN A 743 47.36 -14.95 -31.67
N SER A 744 47.56 -13.63 -31.75
CA SER A 744 48.39 -13.03 -32.81
C SER A 744 49.89 -13.33 -32.64
N GLY A 745 50.34 -13.67 -31.43
CA GLY A 745 51.72 -14.06 -31.11
C GLY A 745 52.13 -15.45 -31.61
N PHE A 746 51.18 -16.30 -32.02
CA PHE A 746 51.45 -17.66 -32.53
C PHE A 746 51.44 -17.78 -34.06
N ASN A 747 51.13 -16.72 -34.80
CA ASN A 747 51.08 -16.72 -36.27
C ASN A 747 52.44 -16.43 -36.92
N SER A 748 53.47 -17.20 -36.57
CA SER A 748 54.74 -17.26 -37.31
C SER A 748 55.04 -18.68 -37.80
N LEU A 749 54.15 -19.25 -38.61
CA LEU A 749 54.43 -20.43 -39.46
C LEU A 749 53.55 -20.37 -40.71
N SER A 750 53.93 -19.47 -41.62
CA SER A 750 53.38 -19.37 -42.96
C SER A 750 54.05 -20.38 -43.90
N SER A 751 53.35 -21.45 -44.28
CA SER A 751 53.39 -22.05 -45.62
C SER A 751 52.59 -23.36 -45.66
N LEU A 752 51.47 -23.37 -46.38
CA LEU A 752 51.08 -24.43 -47.33
C LEU A 752 49.71 -24.06 -47.93
N SER A 753 49.79 -23.42 -49.09
CA SER A 753 48.70 -23.20 -50.03
C SER A 753 48.36 -24.47 -50.80
N SER A 754 47.17 -24.44 -51.43
CA SER A 754 46.64 -25.26 -52.52
C SER A 754 46.05 -26.64 -52.18
N ASN A 755 44.73 -26.69 -52.00
CA ASN A 755 43.82 -27.37 -52.93
C ASN A 755 42.35 -27.23 -52.46
N SER A 756 41.59 -26.33 -53.10
CA SER A 756 40.13 -26.27 -52.97
C SER A 756 39.52 -26.08 -54.36
N SER A 757 39.10 -27.18 -54.96
CA SER A 757 38.14 -27.18 -56.06
C SER A 757 37.32 -28.47 -55.96
N ILE A 758 36.04 -28.33 -55.62
CA ILE A 758 34.86 -29.02 -56.17
C ILE A 758 33.67 -28.56 -55.30
N ILE A 759 32.95 -27.58 -55.81
CA ILE A 759 31.55 -27.28 -55.48
C ILE A 759 30.77 -27.64 -56.74
N ASN A 760 29.71 -28.45 -56.60
CA ASN A 760 28.58 -28.45 -57.52
C ASN A 760 27.32 -28.86 -56.74
N ASP A 761 26.43 -27.88 -56.60
CA ASP A 761 24.99 -27.89 -56.84
C ASP A 761 24.13 -29.09 -56.39
N ASN A 762 23.12 -28.78 -55.56
CA ASN A 762 21.73 -28.87 -56.01
C ASN A 762 20.74 -28.17 -55.05
N SER A 763 20.22 -27.04 -55.52
CA SER A 763 18.97 -26.41 -55.11
C SER A 763 17.77 -27.04 -55.82
N ASN A 764 16.62 -27.21 -55.13
CA ASN A 764 15.27 -27.25 -55.71
C ASN A 764 14.26 -26.94 -54.58
N SER A 765 13.77 -25.70 -54.45
CA SER A 765 12.57 -25.12 -55.09
C SER A 765 11.27 -25.91 -54.83
N PHE A 766 10.53 -25.46 -53.82
CA PHE A 766 9.12 -25.79 -53.58
C PHE A 766 8.23 -25.15 -54.64
N ASN A 767 7.31 -25.93 -55.21
CA ASN A 767 6.17 -25.42 -55.97
C ASN A 767 4.86 -26.02 -55.44
N ASN A 768 3.91 -25.12 -55.21
CA ASN A 768 2.50 -25.36 -54.89
C ASN A 768 1.78 -26.15 -56.00
N SER A 769 0.80 -26.98 -55.62
CA SER A 769 -0.62 -26.68 -55.91
C SER A 769 -1.59 -27.83 -55.58
N ASN A 770 -2.64 -27.46 -54.83
CA ASN A 770 -4.07 -27.73 -55.05
C ASN A 770 -4.73 -29.09 -54.73
N ASN A 771 -5.74 -28.95 -53.84
CA ASN A 771 -7.13 -29.47 -53.89
C ASN A 771 -7.32 -31.00 -53.70
N SER A 772 -8.33 -31.50 -53.00
CA SER A 772 -9.60 -30.96 -52.49
C SER A 772 -10.26 -31.94 -51.52
N ASN A 773 -11.08 -31.39 -50.62
CA ASN A 773 -12.15 -31.97 -49.79
C ASN A 773 -12.69 -33.37 -50.16
N ILE A 774 -13.08 -34.17 -49.15
CA ILE A 774 -14.49 -34.52 -48.82
C ILE A 774 -14.56 -35.65 -47.75
N ASN A 775 -15.28 -35.33 -46.67
CA ASN A 775 -16.21 -36.12 -45.85
C ASN A 775 -15.82 -37.37 -45.00
N ASN A 776 -16.15 -37.19 -43.72
CA ASN A 776 -17.10 -37.96 -42.90
C ASN A 776 -16.67 -39.27 -42.20
N ASN A 777 -16.76 -39.14 -40.87
CA ASN A 777 -17.55 -39.95 -39.93
C ASN A 777 -16.99 -41.27 -39.37
N SER A 778 -17.04 -41.26 -38.03
CA SER A 778 -17.60 -42.27 -37.14
C SER A 778 -16.72 -43.40 -36.65
N GLY A 779 -16.80 -43.62 -35.34
CA GLY A 779 -16.98 -44.97 -34.82
C GLY A 779 -15.91 -45.45 -33.86
N ASN A 780 -16.25 -45.39 -32.57
CA ASN A 780 -15.69 -46.19 -31.48
C ASN A 780 -15.36 -47.64 -31.90
N ASN A 781 -14.27 -48.21 -31.36
CA ASN A 781 -14.38 -49.36 -30.45
C ASN A 781 -13.03 -49.84 -29.90
N TYR A 782 -13.03 -50.00 -28.57
CA TYR A 782 -12.36 -51.00 -27.74
C TYR A 782 -11.61 -52.15 -28.43
N PHE A 783 -10.39 -52.49 -27.99
CA PHE A 783 -10.14 -53.52 -26.96
C PHE A 783 -8.64 -53.80 -26.74
N ASN A 784 -8.35 -54.20 -25.50
CA ASN A 784 -7.14 -54.76 -24.94
C ASN A 784 -6.41 -55.81 -25.81
N ASN A 785 -5.08 -55.90 -25.70
CA ASN A 785 -4.45 -56.93 -24.85
C ASN A 785 -2.91 -56.87 -24.88
N SER A 786 -2.37 -56.91 -23.66
CA SER A 786 -1.10 -57.47 -23.20
C SER A 786 -0.51 -58.62 -24.03
N TYR A 787 0.81 -58.66 -24.21
CA TYR A 787 1.73 -59.46 -23.39
C TYR A 787 3.19 -59.36 -23.86
N ASN A 788 4.08 -59.31 -22.86
CA ASN A 788 5.51 -59.62 -22.82
C ASN A 788 6.10 -60.44 -23.99
N ASN A 789 7.32 -60.10 -24.40
CA ASN A 789 8.50 -60.86 -23.95
C ASN A 789 9.83 -60.22 -24.38
N ASN A 790 10.71 -60.09 -23.37
CA ASN A 790 12.16 -60.03 -23.50
C ASN A 790 12.68 -61.15 -24.40
N GLN A 791 13.75 -60.88 -25.16
CA GLN A 791 14.94 -61.74 -25.11
C GLN A 791 16.17 -61.08 -25.72
N ASN A 792 17.21 -61.00 -24.88
CA ASN A 792 18.61 -60.79 -25.21
C ASN A 792 19.10 -61.87 -26.19
N PHE A 793 20.01 -61.50 -27.11
CA PHE A 793 21.00 -62.44 -27.62
C PHE A 793 22.39 -61.80 -27.64
N THR A 794 23.30 -62.52 -27.02
CA THR A 794 24.74 -62.29 -26.86
C THR A 794 25.53 -63.04 -27.93
N ASN A 795 26.63 -62.39 -28.35
CA ASN A 795 27.97 -62.92 -28.64
C ASN A 795 28.28 -63.84 -29.84
N ASN A 796 29.34 -63.39 -30.56
CA ASN A 796 30.52 -64.12 -31.08
C ASN A 796 30.32 -65.00 -32.34
N ASP A 797 31.22 -65.11 -33.32
CA ASP A 797 32.69 -65.12 -33.31
C ASP A 797 33.32 -64.94 -34.73
N MET A 798 34.59 -64.48 -34.73
CA MET A 798 35.75 -64.84 -35.58
C MET A 798 35.79 -64.62 -37.11
N MET A 799 36.79 -63.85 -37.58
CA MET A 799 38.05 -64.42 -38.14
C MET A 799 39.15 -63.36 -38.37
N MET A 800 40.39 -63.80 -38.20
CA MET A 800 41.66 -63.06 -38.19
C MET A 800 42.26 -62.86 -39.60
N MET A 801 43.05 -61.80 -39.79
CA MET A 801 44.37 -61.85 -40.45
C MET A 801 45.24 -60.62 -40.07
N MET A 802 46.48 -60.94 -39.70
CA MET A 802 47.73 -60.18 -39.49
C MET A 802 48.06 -59.15 -40.58
N ASP A 803 48.99 -58.19 -40.48
CA ASP A 803 49.92 -57.65 -39.46
C ASP A 803 50.47 -56.31 -40.03
N ASP A 804 51.26 -55.59 -39.20
CA ASP A 804 52.30 -54.58 -39.50
C ASP A 804 52.01 -53.10 -39.12
N ASP A 805 52.54 -52.75 -37.94
CA ASP A 805 53.41 -51.60 -37.60
C ASP A 805 53.11 -50.19 -38.18
N ASP A 806 52.52 -49.32 -37.34
CA ASP A 806 52.88 -47.88 -37.21
C ASP A 806 52.18 -47.22 -35.99
N GLY A 807 52.59 -47.63 -34.78
CA GLY A 807 51.99 -47.21 -33.49
C GLY A 807 52.44 -45.84 -32.94
N GLY A 808 52.98 -44.94 -33.77
CA GLY A 808 53.53 -43.65 -33.33
C GLY A 808 52.79 -42.39 -33.80
N SER A 809 51.89 -42.49 -34.77
CA SER A 809 51.27 -41.32 -35.43
C SER A 809 49.82 -41.06 -35.02
N GLN A 810 49.10 -42.07 -34.49
CA GLN A 810 47.68 -41.92 -34.14
C GLN A 810 47.44 -41.18 -32.81
N TYR A 811 48.34 -41.29 -31.83
CA TYR A 811 48.24 -40.53 -30.58
C TYR A 811 48.56 -39.04 -30.76
N GLN A 812 49.53 -38.70 -31.62
CA GLN A 812 49.82 -37.31 -31.99
C GLN A 812 48.66 -36.71 -32.80
N GLN A 813 48.10 -37.47 -33.75
CA GLN A 813 46.95 -37.03 -34.54
C GLN A 813 45.68 -36.85 -33.71
N GLN A 814 45.43 -37.67 -32.68
CA GLN A 814 44.28 -37.46 -31.77
C GLN A 814 44.46 -36.23 -30.88
N ILE A 815 45.67 -35.97 -30.37
CA ILE A 815 45.97 -34.76 -29.60
C ILE A 815 45.89 -33.52 -30.50
N ASP A 816 46.36 -33.60 -31.74
CA ASP A 816 46.26 -32.52 -32.73
C ASP A 816 44.81 -32.32 -33.20
N PHE A 817 44.00 -33.38 -33.29
CA PHE A 817 42.57 -33.29 -33.63
C PHE A 817 41.77 -32.68 -32.47
N ASP A 818 42.02 -33.08 -31.22
CA ASP A 818 41.39 -32.49 -30.03
C ASP A 818 41.84 -31.04 -29.79
N ASN A 819 43.11 -30.71 -30.09
CA ASN A 819 43.60 -29.32 -30.06
C ASN A 819 43.03 -28.48 -31.20
N ASN A 820 42.85 -29.07 -32.40
CA ASN A 820 42.22 -28.39 -33.53
C ASN A 820 40.72 -28.17 -33.31
N ILE A 821 40.01 -29.10 -32.66
CA ILE A 821 38.60 -28.92 -32.24
C ILE A 821 38.52 -27.81 -31.20
N LYS A 822 39.40 -27.79 -30.19
CA LYS A 822 39.45 -26.71 -29.18
C LYS A 822 39.79 -25.35 -29.81
N MET A 823 40.72 -25.30 -30.77
CA MET A 823 41.05 -24.08 -31.52
C MET A 823 39.88 -23.63 -32.42
N PHE A 824 39.16 -24.57 -33.03
CA PHE A 824 37.99 -24.29 -33.87
C PHE A 824 36.81 -23.76 -33.02
N ASP A 825 36.52 -24.39 -31.88
CA ASP A 825 35.54 -23.93 -30.90
C ASP A 825 35.93 -22.55 -30.32
N GLN A 826 37.21 -22.30 -30.05
CA GLN A 826 37.70 -20.98 -29.62
C GLN A 826 37.54 -19.92 -30.72
N SER A 827 37.81 -20.26 -31.99
CA SER A 827 37.66 -19.34 -33.12
C SER A 827 36.19 -19.00 -33.41
N LEU A 828 35.28 -19.98 -33.29
CA LEU A 828 33.83 -19.78 -33.41
C LEU A 828 33.25 -18.93 -32.26
N ASN A 829 33.76 -19.12 -31.04
CA ASN A 829 33.40 -18.30 -29.88
C ASN A 829 33.81 -16.83 -30.10
N ILE A 830 35.03 -16.59 -30.58
CA ILE A 830 35.53 -15.23 -30.86
C ILE A 830 34.72 -14.56 -31.98
N GLN A 831 34.39 -15.29 -33.05
CA GLN A 831 33.60 -14.72 -34.16
C GLN A 831 32.19 -14.31 -33.72
N ARG A 832 31.54 -15.09 -32.85
CA ARG A 832 30.21 -14.78 -32.30
C ARG A 832 30.24 -13.72 -31.21
N ASP A 833 31.30 -13.69 -30.40
CA ASP A 833 31.54 -12.60 -29.46
C ASP A 833 31.69 -11.26 -30.20
N LEU A 834 32.30 -11.25 -31.39
CA LEU A 834 32.34 -10.08 -32.27
C LEU A 834 30.95 -9.69 -32.80
N GLU A 835 30.11 -10.65 -33.22
CA GLU A 835 28.72 -10.37 -33.67
C GLU A 835 27.85 -9.79 -32.54
N LEU A 836 27.97 -10.32 -31.32
CA LEU A 836 27.31 -9.78 -30.13
C LEU A 836 27.83 -8.37 -29.80
N PHE A 837 29.14 -8.14 -29.92
CA PHE A 837 29.75 -6.83 -29.72
C PHE A 837 29.23 -5.80 -30.73
N GLU A 838 29.12 -6.16 -32.01
CA GLU A 838 28.50 -5.30 -33.04
C GLU A 838 27.04 -4.98 -32.71
N THR A 839 26.26 -5.97 -32.25
CA THR A 839 24.86 -5.76 -31.83
C THR A 839 24.75 -4.80 -30.63
N ILE A 840 25.67 -4.90 -29.66
CA ILE A 840 25.74 -3.99 -28.51
C ILE A 840 26.08 -2.58 -28.96
N VAL A 841 27.03 -2.43 -29.88
CA VAL A 841 27.42 -1.15 -30.47
C VAL A 841 26.25 -0.50 -31.20
N ASP A 842 25.52 -1.24 -32.03
CA ASP A 842 24.33 -0.78 -32.73
C ASP A 842 23.21 -0.35 -31.78
N TRP A 843 23.06 -1.04 -30.65
CA TRP A 843 22.10 -0.63 -29.62
C TRP A 843 22.46 0.73 -29.01
N PHE A 844 23.74 0.99 -28.71
CA PHE A 844 24.18 2.28 -28.20
C PHE A 844 24.11 3.40 -29.25
N THR A 845 24.36 3.12 -30.53
CA THR A 845 24.19 4.11 -31.61
C THR A 845 22.71 4.46 -31.78
N HIS A 846 21.81 3.49 -31.73
CA HIS A 846 20.37 3.74 -31.78
C HIS A 846 19.88 4.54 -30.56
N LEU A 847 20.38 4.26 -29.36
CA LEU A 847 20.08 5.07 -28.17
C LEU A 847 20.54 6.52 -28.28
N LYS A 848 21.73 6.73 -28.84
CA LYS A 848 22.27 8.08 -29.11
C LYS A 848 21.35 8.88 -30.06
N MET A 849 20.67 8.21 -30.99
CA MET A 849 19.73 8.85 -31.91
C MET A 849 18.34 9.07 -31.31
N THR A 850 17.90 8.21 -30.39
CA THR A 850 16.50 8.19 -29.89
C THR A 850 16.28 8.96 -28.58
N ILE A 851 17.29 9.12 -27.72
CA ILE A 851 17.12 9.79 -26.42
C ILE A 851 17.30 11.32 -26.53
N SER A 852 16.31 12.07 -26.05
CA SER A 852 16.30 13.54 -26.00
C SER A 852 17.00 14.15 -24.77
N HIS A 853 17.41 13.32 -23.80
CA HIS A 853 18.04 13.75 -22.54
C HIS A 853 19.52 14.10 -22.74
N GLN A 854 19.85 15.39 -22.68
CA GLN A 854 21.20 15.95 -22.95
C GLN A 854 22.34 15.30 -22.13
N PRO A 855 22.25 15.14 -20.79
CA PRO A 855 23.34 14.57 -20.00
C PRO A 855 23.72 13.14 -20.41
N LEU A 856 22.74 12.35 -20.83
CA LEU A 856 22.94 10.97 -21.27
C LEU A 856 23.60 10.93 -22.65
N LYS A 857 23.17 11.84 -23.54
CA LYS A 857 23.78 12.01 -24.87
C LYS A 857 25.24 12.45 -24.75
N GLU A 858 25.56 13.37 -23.85
CA GLU A 858 26.93 13.80 -23.56
C GLU A 858 27.79 12.65 -23.01
N LEU A 859 27.25 11.83 -22.11
CA LEU A 859 27.95 10.67 -21.55
C LEU A 859 28.29 9.63 -22.64
N ILE A 860 27.32 9.28 -23.50
CA ILE A 860 27.54 8.37 -24.64
C ILE A 860 28.56 8.97 -25.63
N ILE A 861 28.47 10.28 -25.91
CA ILE A 861 29.43 10.97 -26.79
C ILE A 861 30.84 10.92 -26.20
N LYS A 862 30.99 11.17 -24.90
CA LYS A 862 32.28 11.13 -24.20
C LYS A 862 32.92 9.74 -24.30
N PHE A 863 32.16 8.69 -24.02
CA PHE A 863 32.62 7.30 -24.18
C PHE A 863 33.05 6.99 -25.63
N SER A 864 32.24 7.40 -26.62
CA SER A 864 32.57 7.20 -28.03
C SER A 864 33.84 7.95 -28.48
N LYS A 865 34.18 9.07 -27.83
CA LYS A 865 35.33 9.91 -28.20
C LYS A 865 36.62 9.52 -27.49
N GLU A 866 36.55 9.16 -26.21
CA GLU A 866 37.72 8.94 -25.34
C GLU A 866 38.22 7.49 -25.36
N ASP A 867 37.35 6.47 -25.52
CA ASP A 867 37.76 5.07 -25.30
C ASP A 867 37.70 4.17 -26.56
N LEU A 868 36.88 4.52 -27.57
CA LEU A 868 36.70 3.73 -28.80
C LEU A 868 37.58 4.21 -29.99
N ASN A 869 38.02 5.47 -29.98
CA ASN A 869 38.80 6.06 -31.08
C ASN A 869 40.28 5.60 -31.12
N ASP A 870 40.81 5.07 -30.01
CA ASP A 870 42.19 4.58 -29.90
C ASP A 870 42.34 3.09 -30.28
N ARG A 871 41.25 2.40 -30.62
CA ARG A 871 41.24 0.95 -30.90
C ARG A 871 41.02 0.67 -32.41
N PRO A 872 41.97 0.03 -33.13
CA PRO A 872 41.99 0.01 -34.60
C PRO A 872 40.80 -0.67 -35.28
N ARG A 873 40.11 -1.62 -34.62
CA ARG A 873 38.97 -2.36 -35.20
C ARG A 873 37.60 -1.79 -34.81
N CYS A 874 37.48 -0.98 -33.75
CA CYS A 874 36.24 -0.28 -33.41
C CYS A 874 35.91 0.89 -34.37
N LYS A 875 36.90 1.37 -35.13
CA LYS A 875 36.71 2.40 -36.17
C LYS A 875 35.77 1.99 -37.30
N ALA A 876 35.66 0.69 -37.61
CA ALA A 876 34.84 0.23 -38.73
C ALA A 876 33.33 0.23 -38.41
N ALA A 877 32.94 -0.12 -37.18
CA ALA A 877 31.52 -0.19 -36.79
C ALA A 877 30.91 1.16 -36.37
N PHE A 878 31.72 2.11 -35.86
CA PHE A 878 31.22 3.42 -35.39
C PHE A 878 31.33 4.57 -36.41
N SER A 879 31.98 4.36 -37.56
CA SER A 879 32.11 5.38 -38.61
C SER A 879 31.07 5.28 -39.73
N SER A 880 30.32 4.18 -39.79
CA SER A 880 29.03 4.06 -40.49
C SER A 880 27.89 4.51 -39.60
#